data_AF-A0A0P1AL98-F1
#
_entry.id   AF-A0A0P1AL98-F1
#
_cell.length_a   1.000
_cell.length_b   1.000
_cell.length_c   1.000
_cell.angle_alpha   90.00
_cell.angle_beta   90.00
_cell.angle_gamma   90.00
#
_symmetry.space_group_name_H-M   'P 1'
#
loop_
_entity.id
_entity.type
_entity.pdbx_description
1 polymer ?
#
loop_
_entity_poly.entity_id
_entity_poly.type
_entity_poly.pdbx_seq_one_letter_code
_entity_poly.pdbx_strand_id
1 'polypeptide(L)'
;MKPLRLRGFFVAAFFLAATETTHALDLSTTVVYTSSSFCTGSTSGTPVLVTAVPDLSSLCSPSIACTETPASSSLFPATVCSTTDGTATGTFIQTKLPSLFGSNPYVAIETYTASSACATATDITDIKVYLADGKCHKTDTAASYRATRKADGSATVQSYSDASCTTTSGSLFSVTAGQSANSCATGSSGIADQKVYGSGTTPLYLTTTSNYDSADQNCVSGVPSLVSIAVANVDTCTATSTCTGSSAPYTGTKCNSVSSYRTDMTSAFGVNPYVIVETYNAGKSCAADELASVLVYLADGKCHKTSGSSSYRATRKTDGSATVQPYSDGTCSTAGTLFTVTATQATSNACASGANGILDTKVYGDNATPLYYTSTLSYDTSTLSCVSGVPLLVTTTAAYVDTSCTTTSSCTGSSAPYTGTKCSSESTYRSDITAAFGSSPFVIVEQYSSGQSCVQSALTSITSYLADGKCYKLSGSTSYRAARKADSSAFIQTYSDLTCTNLGSSISISAAAGASNTCDSDRKAYGGNTTPFFLTSTMNYDTLANSCSSGAPSFVSITVGNFDNCAATSSCSGSSAPYTGTKCSSVSSYKNDLATAFGVNSYVIVEKYSAGQSCAAGYLSEILVYLADGKCHKISGSSSYRATRKTDGSATVQPYSDGTCSTVGTLFTVTATQATSNSCAANANGILDTKGFRC
;
A
#
# COMPACT_ATOMS: atom_id res chain seq x y z
N MET A 1 10.88 -22.59 72.05
CA MET A 1 10.97 -24.03 72.32
C MET A 1 11.85 -24.67 71.24
N LYS A 2 13.03 -25.19 71.62
CA LYS A 2 13.76 -26.24 70.90
C LYS A 2 13.07 -27.58 71.18
N PRO A 3 13.17 -28.65 70.35
CA PRO A 3 14.44 -29.31 69.97
C PRO A 3 14.52 -29.72 68.47
N LEU A 4 15.67 -29.82 67.81
CA LEU A 4 16.80 -30.75 67.94
C LEU A 4 16.41 -32.24 67.75
N ARG A 5 16.70 -32.82 66.58
CA ARG A 5 17.11 -34.22 66.45
C ARG A 5 18.15 -34.40 65.34
N LEU A 6 19.28 -34.94 65.79
CA LEU A 6 20.47 -35.34 65.04
C LEU A 6 20.50 -36.88 64.97
N ARG A 7 20.95 -37.43 63.85
CA ARG A 7 21.63 -38.75 63.61
C ARG A 7 21.49 -38.99 62.10
N GLY A 8 22.53 -39.12 61.27
CA GLY A 8 23.91 -39.51 61.50
C GLY A 8 24.19 -40.72 60.61
N PHE A 9 25.01 -40.56 59.57
CA PHE A 9 25.85 -41.64 59.02
C PHE A 9 27.06 -40.99 58.37
N PHE A 10 28.20 -41.14 59.06
CA PHE A 10 29.53 -40.90 58.53
C PHE A 10 29.92 -42.07 57.63
N VAL A 11 30.34 -41.80 56.40
CA VAL A 11 31.36 -42.60 55.71
C VAL A 11 32.34 -41.60 55.11
N ALA A 12 33.57 -41.67 55.63
CA ALA A 12 34.71 -40.92 55.14
C ALA A 12 35.12 -41.43 53.76
N ALA A 13 35.17 -40.54 52.78
CA ALA A 13 35.96 -40.73 51.58
C ALA A 13 37.02 -39.62 51.56
N PHE A 14 38.27 -40.06 51.62
CA PHE A 14 39.49 -39.28 51.56
C PHE A 14 39.44 -38.22 50.45
N PHE A 15 39.62 -36.95 50.80
CA PHE A 15 40.09 -35.93 49.87
C PHE A 15 41.57 -36.19 49.58
N LEU A 16 41.86 -36.87 48.47
CA LEU A 16 43.12 -36.65 47.76
C LEU A 16 42.92 -35.37 46.95
N ALA A 17 43.23 -34.23 47.56
CA ALA A 17 43.50 -33.01 46.82
C ALA A 17 44.81 -33.25 46.06
N ALA A 18 44.71 -33.73 44.81
CA ALA A 18 45.77 -33.52 43.85
C ALA A 18 45.84 -32.01 43.63
N THR A 19 46.76 -31.35 44.33
CA THR A 19 47.27 -30.05 43.91
C THR A 19 47.95 -30.31 42.57
N GLU A 20 47.20 -30.19 41.47
CA GLU A 20 47.80 -29.88 40.17
C GLU A 20 48.48 -28.54 40.35
N THR A 21 49.78 -28.57 40.63
CA THR A 21 50.67 -27.46 40.35
C THR A 21 50.72 -27.31 38.84
N THR A 22 49.72 -26.68 38.25
CA THR A 22 49.82 -26.18 36.88
C THR A 22 50.89 -25.09 36.91
N HIS A 23 52.08 -25.40 36.37
CA HIS A 23 53.04 -24.37 36.06
C HIS A 23 52.35 -23.40 35.09
N ALA A 24 52.08 -22.18 35.54
CA ALA A 24 51.61 -21.11 34.68
C ALA A 24 52.71 -20.84 33.65
N LEU A 25 52.44 -21.14 32.38
CA LEU A 25 53.29 -20.72 31.28
C LEU A 25 53.12 -19.20 31.14
N ASP A 26 54.20 -18.43 31.27
CA ASP A 26 54.15 -17.01 30.93
C ASP A 26 54.16 -16.86 29.41
N LEU A 27 53.37 -15.93 28.87
CA LEU A 27 53.34 -15.62 27.45
C LEU A 27 53.93 -14.24 27.18
N SER A 28 54.90 -14.19 26.27
CA SER A 28 55.36 -12.94 25.65
C SER A 28 54.48 -12.66 24.44
N THR A 29 53.59 -11.67 24.56
CA THR A 29 52.62 -11.33 23.51
C THR A 29 53.06 -10.06 22.77
N THR A 30 53.18 -10.15 21.45
CA THR A 30 53.31 -9.00 20.56
C THR A 30 51.95 -8.66 19.96
N VAL A 31 51.51 -7.42 20.11
CA VAL A 31 50.25 -6.90 19.59
C VAL A 31 50.55 -5.83 18.56
N VAL A 32 50.09 -6.00 17.32
CA VAL A 32 50.41 -5.11 16.20
C VAL A 32 49.22 -4.19 15.90
N TYR A 33 49.48 -2.88 15.86
CA TYR A 33 48.51 -1.85 15.50
C TYR A 33 48.91 -1.12 14.21
N THR A 34 47.94 -0.47 13.56
CA THR A 34 48.16 0.38 12.36
C THR A 34 48.31 1.88 12.68
N SER A 35 48.23 2.26 13.96
CA SER A 35 48.49 3.62 14.43
C SER A 35 49.24 3.59 15.76
N SER A 36 50.24 4.46 15.90
CA SER A 36 51.04 4.60 17.13
C SER A 36 50.19 5.02 18.34
N SER A 37 49.11 5.78 18.12
CA SER A 37 48.21 6.25 19.19
C SER A 37 47.47 5.12 19.93
N PHE A 38 47.29 3.98 19.28
CA PHE A 38 46.60 2.82 19.87
C PHE A 38 47.49 1.96 20.76
N CYS A 39 48.80 2.16 20.66
CA CYS A 39 49.79 1.36 21.34
C CYS A 39 50.25 1.98 22.68
N THR A 40 50.04 3.29 22.90
CA THR A 40 50.49 4.04 24.09
C THR A 40 49.43 4.27 25.17
N GLY A 41 48.35 3.47 25.19
CA GLY A 41 47.42 3.37 26.33
C GLY A 41 46.43 4.53 26.55
N SER A 42 46.38 5.55 25.68
CA SER A 42 45.43 6.68 25.79
C SER A 42 44.15 6.49 24.99
N THR A 43 44.16 5.61 23.99
CA THR A 43 43.00 5.23 23.16
C THR A 43 43.04 3.73 22.87
N SER A 44 41.95 3.01 23.15
CA SER A 44 41.83 1.59 22.81
C SER A 44 41.64 1.43 21.31
N GLY A 45 42.65 0.93 20.59
CA GLY A 45 42.53 0.57 19.18
C GLY A 45 42.41 -0.95 19.00
N THR A 46 41.85 -1.38 17.87
CA THR A 46 41.79 -2.80 17.52
C THR A 46 43.11 -3.24 16.89
N PRO A 47 43.77 -4.28 17.40
CA PRO A 47 44.98 -4.79 16.78
C PRO A 47 44.67 -5.54 15.49
N VAL A 48 45.63 -5.54 14.57
CA VAL A 48 45.54 -6.30 13.31
C VAL A 48 46.20 -7.66 13.42
N LEU A 49 47.13 -7.89 14.34
CA LEU A 49 47.74 -9.19 14.56
C LEU A 49 48.19 -9.30 16.02
N VAL A 50 47.95 -10.44 16.64
CA VAL A 50 48.54 -10.79 17.94
C VAL A 50 49.35 -12.05 17.76
N THR A 51 50.58 -12.06 18.27
CA THR A 51 51.44 -13.24 18.30
C THR A 51 51.90 -13.44 19.73
N ALA A 52 51.67 -14.62 20.30
CA ALA A 52 52.13 -14.95 21.63
C ALA A 52 52.98 -16.22 21.60
N VAL A 53 54.13 -16.16 22.26
CA VAL A 53 55.06 -17.29 22.39
C VAL A 53 55.32 -17.55 23.88
N PRO A 54 55.59 -18.81 24.26
CA PRO A 54 56.00 -19.13 25.63
C PRO A 54 57.25 -18.35 26.06
N ASP A 55 57.18 -17.64 27.19
CA ASP A 55 58.31 -16.99 27.84
C ASP A 55 58.92 -17.93 28.89
N LEU A 56 59.96 -18.66 28.47
CA LEU A 56 60.70 -19.58 29.34
C LEU A 56 61.60 -18.86 30.36
N SER A 57 61.70 -17.53 30.29
CA SER A 57 62.65 -16.73 31.07
C SER A 57 62.01 -15.91 32.20
N SER A 58 60.67 -15.81 32.25
CA SER A 58 59.89 -14.96 33.17
C SER A 58 60.33 -13.49 33.26
N LEU A 59 60.98 -12.99 32.19
CA LEU A 59 61.54 -11.64 32.09
C LEU A 59 60.72 -10.69 31.20
N CYS A 60 59.49 -11.09 30.81
CA CYS A 60 58.65 -10.24 29.98
C CYS A 60 58.52 -8.82 30.55
N SER A 61 59.00 -7.86 29.77
CA SER A 61 58.91 -6.43 30.06
C SER A 61 57.96 -5.80 29.04
N PRO A 62 56.81 -5.24 29.47
CA PRO A 62 55.88 -4.61 28.53
C PRO A 62 56.57 -3.43 27.84
N SER A 63 56.34 -3.30 26.53
CA SER A 63 56.96 -2.22 25.78
C SER A 63 56.32 -0.89 26.16
N ILE A 64 57.18 0.11 26.39
CA ILE A 64 56.78 1.50 26.70
C ILE A 64 56.85 2.39 25.44
N ALA A 65 57.45 1.89 24.34
CA ALA A 65 57.69 2.64 23.11
C ALA A 65 57.18 1.88 21.89
N CYS A 66 56.23 2.49 21.19
CA CYS A 66 55.57 1.95 20.00
C CYS A 66 56.26 2.45 18.74
N THR A 67 57.45 1.93 18.47
CA THR A 67 58.23 2.32 17.29
C THR A 67 57.68 1.59 16.06
N GLU A 68 57.52 2.32 14.96
CA GLU A 68 57.12 1.71 13.69
C GLU A 68 58.12 0.63 13.29
N THR A 69 57.66 -0.61 13.19
CA THR A 69 58.51 -1.77 12.96
C THR A 69 57.80 -2.78 12.04
N PRO A 70 58.37 -3.09 10.87
CA PRO A 70 59.57 -2.48 10.26
C PRO A 70 59.37 -1.02 9.86
N ALA A 71 60.46 -0.26 9.66
CA ALA A 71 60.35 1.13 9.21
C ALA A 71 59.61 1.22 7.86
N SER A 72 58.71 2.19 7.71
CA SER A 72 57.82 2.38 6.53
C SER A 72 56.71 1.33 6.35
N SER A 73 56.45 0.48 7.34
CA SER A 73 55.35 -0.50 7.30
C SER A 73 53.99 0.08 7.72
N SER A 74 53.99 1.19 8.47
CA SER A 74 52.86 1.71 9.25
C SER A 74 52.32 0.72 10.29
N LEU A 75 53.18 -0.16 10.80
CA LEU A 75 52.86 -1.12 11.86
C LEU A 75 53.59 -0.77 13.15
N PHE A 76 52.86 -0.79 14.26
CA PHE A 76 53.35 -0.39 15.58
C PHE A 76 53.15 -1.54 16.57
N PRO A 77 54.12 -2.46 16.70
CA PRO A 77 54.05 -3.55 17.65
C PRO A 77 54.23 -3.08 19.11
N ALA A 78 53.48 -3.68 20.01
CA ALA A 78 53.55 -3.51 21.46
C ALA A 78 53.76 -4.87 22.14
N THR A 79 54.66 -4.94 23.11
CA THR A 79 54.80 -6.15 23.95
C THR A 79 53.86 -6.05 25.15
N VAL A 80 53.02 -7.06 25.32
CA VAL A 80 52.11 -7.24 26.44
C VAL A 80 52.45 -8.55 27.14
N CYS A 81 52.67 -8.48 28.45
CA CYS A 81 52.98 -9.66 29.25
C CYS A 81 51.70 -10.23 29.85
N SER A 82 51.51 -11.55 29.75
CA SER A 82 50.35 -12.25 30.31
C SER A 82 50.82 -13.45 31.14
N THR A 83 50.45 -13.47 32.42
CA THR A 83 50.78 -14.56 33.36
C THR A 83 49.69 -15.62 33.34
N THR A 84 49.59 -16.40 32.26
CA THR A 84 48.41 -17.24 32.01
C THR A 84 48.75 -18.42 31.09
N ASP A 85 48.21 -19.62 31.38
CA ASP A 85 48.56 -20.91 30.74
C ASP A 85 48.34 -21.06 29.23
N GLY A 86 47.97 -20.00 28.50
CA GLY A 86 47.89 -19.98 27.03
C GLY A 86 46.90 -20.96 26.39
N THR A 87 46.09 -21.66 27.18
CA THR A 87 45.15 -22.67 26.69
C THR A 87 43.78 -22.08 26.33
N ALA A 88 42.95 -22.86 25.64
CA ALA A 88 41.51 -22.66 25.42
C ALA A 88 40.74 -22.09 26.64
N THR A 89 41.09 -22.59 27.83
CA THR A 89 40.46 -22.24 29.10
C THR A 89 41.24 -21.14 29.84
N GLY A 90 42.43 -20.81 29.36
CA GLY A 90 43.30 -19.80 29.89
C GLY A 90 42.72 -18.40 29.79
N THR A 91 43.07 -17.57 30.76
CA THR A 91 42.69 -16.15 30.87
C THR A 91 43.19 -15.30 29.69
N PHE A 92 44.20 -15.74 28.95
CA PHE A 92 44.62 -15.10 27.69
C PHE A 92 43.51 -15.15 26.63
N ILE A 93 43.02 -16.35 26.30
CA ILE A 93 41.98 -16.54 25.27
C ILE A 93 40.63 -16.00 25.74
N GLN A 94 40.25 -16.25 27.00
CA GLN A 94 38.91 -15.89 27.50
C GLN A 94 38.74 -14.43 27.92
N THR A 95 39.82 -13.75 28.31
CA THR A 95 39.73 -12.38 28.86
C THR A 95 40.56 -11.40 28.06
N LYS A 96 41.83 -11.75 27.76
CA LYS A 96 42.75 -10.81 27.11
C LYS A 96 42.38 -10.56 25.65
N LEU A 97 42.15 -11.60 24.84
CA LEU A 97 41.76 -11.41 23.44
C LEU A 97 40.43 -10.65 23.27
N PRO A 98 39.34 -10.97 24.02
CA PRO A 98 38.12 -10.16 23.98
C PRO A 98 38.34 -8.70 24.37
N SER A 99 39.24 -8.42 25.34
CA SER A 99 39.56 -7.04 25.70
C SER A 99 40.32 -6.28 24.60
N LEU A 100 41.17 -6.97 23.83
CA LEU A 100 41.98 -6.39 22.76
C LEU A 100 41.13 -6.14 21.49
N PHE A 101 40.33 -7.13 21.09
CA PHE A 101 39.54 -7.05 19.86
C PHE A 101 38.16 -6.41 20.08
N GLY A 102 37.67 -6.36 21.32
CA GLY A 102 36.34 -5.86 21.63
C GLY A 102 35.26 -6.65 20.89
N SER A 103 34.44 -5.95 20.11
CA SER A 103 33.38 -6.52 19.28
C SER A 103 33.87 -7.05 17.93
N ASN A 104 35.14 -6.82 17.57
CA ASN A 104 35.65 -7.18 16.25
C ASN A 104 35.87 -8.70 16.14
N PRO A 105 35.57 -9.30 14.99
CA PRO A 105 35.79 -10.72 14.79
C PRO A 105 37.28 -11.05 14.75
N TYR A 106 37.68 -12.18 15.33
CA TYR A 106 39.06 -12.66 15.28
C TYR A 106 39.13 -14.19 15.19
N VAL A 107 40.25 -14.69 14.67
CA VAL A 107 40.59 -16.12 14.61
C VAL A 107 41.93 -16.32 15.30
N ALA A 108 41.95 -17.10 16.37
CA ALA A 108 43.15 -17.47 17.12
C ALA A 108 43.55 -18.91 16.77
N ILE A 109 44.83 -19.12 16.44
CA ILE A 109 45.42 -20.41 16.11
C ILE A 109 46.52 -20.70 17.11
N GLU A 110 46.31 -21.68 17.98
CA GLU A 110 47.35 -22.25 18.84
C GLU A 110 48.07 -23.35 18.07
N THR A 111 49.40 -23.29 18.00
CA THR A 111 50.26 -24.29 17.36
C THR A 111 51.07 -25.01 18.41
N TYR A 112 51.01 -26.34 18.40
CA TYR A 112 51.71 -27.19 19.35
C TYR A 112 52.89 -27.90 18.67
N THR A 113 53.82 -28.40 19.47
CA THR A 113 54.95 -29.19 19.00
C THR A 113 54.42 -30.38 18.19
N ALA A 114 55.07 -30.68 17.07
CA ALA A 114 54.62 -31.74 16.17
C ALA A 114 54.45 -33.09 16.90
N SER A 115 53.35 -33.80 16.62
CA SER A 115 52.98 -35.07 17.25
C SER A 115 52.68 -35.02 18.75
N SER A 116 52.51 -33.83 19.34
CA SER A 116 52.12 -33.69 20.75
C SER A 116 50.63 -33.92 20.98
N ALA A 117 49.80 -33.92 19.92
CA ALA A 117 48.34 -34.01 20.00
C ALA A 117 47.73 -32.99 20.99
N CYS A 118 48.42 -31.86 21.19
CA CYS A 118 48.07 -30.81 22.13
C CYS A 118 47.88 -31.30 23.57
N ALA A 119 48.71 -32.25 24.00
CA ALA A 119 48.62 -32.91 25.29
C ALA A 119 48.75 -31.93 26.47
N THR A 120 49.65 -30.95 26.39
CA THR A 120 49.91 -30.01 27.48
C THR A 120 50.13 -28.58 27.00
N ALA A 121 49.91 -27.60 27.90
CA ALA A 121 50.17 -26.18 27.62
C ALA A 121 51.67 -25.91 27.32
N THR A 122 52.58 -26.71 27.90
CA THR A 122 54.02 -26.60 27.65
C THR A 122 54.42 -27.01 26.23
N ASP A 123 53.55 -27.69 25.49
CA ASP A 123 53.80 -28.08 24.11
C ASP A 123 53.44 -26.96 23.11
N ILE A 124 52.81 -25.86 23.57
CA ILE A 124 52.50 -24.69 22.73
C ILE A 124 53.82 -24.09 22.24
N THR A 125 53.91 -23.88 20.93
CA THR A 125 55.07 -23.25 20.28
C THR A 125 54.78 -21.82 19.84
N ASP A 126 53.53 -21.54 19.46
CA ASP A 126 53.10 -20.23 18.96
C ASP A 126 51.57 -20.08 19.05
N ILE A 127 51.10 -18.86 19.25
CA ILE A 127 49.69 -18.48 19.17
C ILE A 127 49.57 -17.27 18.25
N LYS A 128 48.87 -17.41 17.12
CA LYS A 128 48.58 -16.29 16.21
C LYS A 128 47.11 -15.95 16.21
N VAL A 129 46.78 -14.68 16.40
CA VAL A 129 45.41 -14.17 16.37
C VAL A 129 45.27 -13.11 15.29
N TYR A 130 44.42 -13.42 14.32
CA TYR A 130 44.15 -12.60 13.15
C TYR A 130 42.85 -11.85 13.33
N LEU A 131 42.84 -10.55 13.02
CA LEU A 131 41.62 -9.77 12.84
C LEU A 131 40.85 -10.34 11.64
N ALA A 132 39.69 -10.90 11.89
CA ALA A 132 38.90 -11.65 10.90
C ALA A 132 37.79 -10.79 10.31
N ASP A 133 38.11 -9.55 9.93
CA ASP A 133 37.17 -8.59 9.37
C ASP A 133 37.12 -8.65 7.83
N GLY A 134 37.77 -9.62 7.20
CA GLY A 134 37.81 -9.82 5.74
C GLY A 134 38.66 -8.82 4.96
N LYS A 135 39.22 -7.79 5.62
CA LYS A 135 40.10 -6.80 4.99
C LYS A 135 41.52 -7.31 4.85
N CYS A 136 42.29 -6.65 4.00
CA CYS A 136 43.72 -6.86 3.88
C CYS A 136 44.45 -6.20 5.05
N HIS A 137 45.19 -6.98 5.82
CA HIS A 137 46.01 -6.49 6.91
C HIS A 137 47.48 -6.78 6.63
N LYS A 138 48.31 -5.74 6.65
CA LYS A 138 49.76 -5.89 6.54
C LYS A 138 50.31 -6.60 7.77
N THR A 139 51.24 -7.53 7.54
CA THR A 139 52.08 -8.11 8.59
C THR A 139 53.53 -7.62 8.49
N ASP A 140 53.89 -7.09 7.32
CA ASP A 140 55.18 -6.47 7.01
C ASP A 140 55.01 -5.48 5.82
N THR A 141 56.09 -4.83 5.41
CA THR A 141 56.26 -4.06 4.16
C THR A 141 55.97 -4.85 2.88
N ALA A 142 56.14 -6.17 2.90
CA ALA A 142 55.96 -7.05 1.74
C ALA A 142 55.09 -8.28 2.03
N ALA A 143 54.33 -8.29 3.13
CA ALA A 143 53.46 -9.40 3.47
C ALA A 143 52.15 -8.90 4.09
N SER A 144 51.09 -9.64 3.85
CA SER A 144 49.77 -9.36 4.40
C SER A 144 48.95 -10.63 4.54
N TYR A 145 47.78 -10.50 5.16
CA TYR A 145 46.82 -11.58 5.25
C TYR A 145 45.38 -11.07 5.10
N ARG A 146 44.47 -12.00 4.81
CA ARG A 146 43.03 -11.85 5.00
C ARG A 146 42.52 -12.98 5.87
N ALA A 147 41.68 -12.66 6.85
CA ALA A 147 41.03 -13.66 7.67
C ALA A 147 39.52 -13.46 7.69
N THR A 148 38.78 -14.56 7.74
CA THR A 148 37.32 -14.56 7.89
C THR A 148 36.89 -15.59 8.91
N ARG A 149 35.74 -15.34 9.55
CA ARG A 149 35.07 -16.21 10.51
C ARG A 149 33.56 -16.13 10.29
N LYS A 150 32.94 -17.27 10.06
CA LYS A 150 31.50 -17.41 9.88
C LYS A 150 30.79 -17.63 11.22
N ALA A 151 29.46 -17.50 11.20
CA ALA A 151 28.63 -17.70 12.38
C ALA A 151 28.63 -19.15 12.88
N ASP A 152 28.83 -20.12 11.99
CA ASP A 152 28.98 -21.54 12.32
C ASP A 152 30.37 -21.91 12.91
N GLY A 153 31.24 -20.91 13.10
CA GLY A 153 32.59 -21.07 13.64
C GLY A 153 33.65 -21.44 12.60
N SER A 154 33.27 -21.75 11.35
CA SER A 154 34.23 -21.96 10.29
C SER A 154 35.03 -20.69 10.00
N ALA A 155 36.29 -20.84 9.63
CA ALA A 155 37.22 -19.72 9.49
C ALA A 155 38.23 -19.96 8.37
N THR A 156 38.75 -18.88 7.81
CA THR A 156 39.86 -18.96 6.85
C THR A 156 40.92 -17.91 7.16
N VAL A 157 42.17 -18.23 6.86
CA VAL A 157 43.28 -17.28 6.86
C VAL A 157 44.11 -17.50 5.59
N GLN A 158 44.19 -16.49 4.73
CA GLN A 158 45.03 -16.49 3.55
C GLN A 158 46.19 -15.53 3.76
N SER A 159 47.42 -16.01 3.62
CA SER A 159 48.61 -15.16 3.60
C SER A 159 48.95 -14.73 2.18
N TYR A 160 49.62 -13.59 2.05
CA TYR A 160 50.06 -13.00 0.78
C TYR A 160 51.51 -12.54 0.87
N SER A 161 52.22 -12.62 -0.25
CA SER A 161 53.63 -12.22 -0.38
C SER A 161 53.79 -10.78 -0.86
N ASP A 162 52.74 -9.98 -0.73
CA ASP A 162 52.71 -8.54 -1.00
C ASP A 162 51.86 -7.86 0.06
N ALA A 163 52.03 -6.55 0.26
CA ALA A 163 51.29 -5.79 1.27
C ALA A 163 49.83 -5.47 0.89
N SER A 164 49.39 -5.79 -0.34
CA SER A 164 48.07 -5.42 -0.89
C SER A 164 47.12 -6.61 -1.07
N CYS A 165 47.51 -7.80 -0.60
CA CYS A 165 46.75 -9.04 -0.73
C CYS A 165 46.40 -9.41 -2.18
N THR A 166 47.36 -9.27 -3.09
CA THR A 166 47.17 -9.53 -4.53
C THR A 166 47.80 -10.86 -4.99
N THR A 167 48.90 -11.26 -4.35
CA THR A 167 49.71 -12.43 -4.67
C THR A 167 49.69 -13.39 -3.51
N THR A 168 48.91 -14.47 -3.64
CA THR A 168 48.77 -15.48 -2.59
C THR A 168 50.09 -16.12 -2.24
N SER A 169 50.39 -16.20 -0.94
CA SER A 169 51.55 -16.91 -0.38
C SER A 169 51.07 -18.15 0.36
N GLY A 170 51.51 -19.32 -0.09
CA GLY A 170 51.14 -20.61 0.51
C GLY A 170 49.68 -21.01 0.28
N SER A 171 49.25 -22.06 0.98
CA SER A 171 47.88 -22.60 0.93
C SER A 171 46.94 -21.85 1.86
N LEU A 172 45.67 -21.69 1.45
CA LEU A 172 44.59 -21.19 2.30
C LEU A 172 44.45 -22.05 3.55
N PHE A 173 44.64 -21.46 4.74
CA PHE A 173 44.26 -22.11 5.98
C PHE A 173 42.74 -22.06 6.10
N SER A 174 42.09 -23.21 6.26
CA SER A 174 40.63 -23.31 6.36
C SER A 174 40.24 -24.25 7.50
N VAL A 175 39.24 -23.81 8.27
CA VAL A 175 38.66 -24.54 9.39
C VAL A 175 37.18 -24.71 9.10
N THR A 176 36.71 -25.95 9.05
CA THR A 176 35.27 -26.23 8.94
C THR A 176 34.57 -26.04 10.29
N ALA A 177 33.24 -25.91 10.30
CA ALA A 177 32.47 -25.81 11.54
C ALA A 177 32.77 -26.98 12.51
N GLY A 178 32.91 -28.20 11.99
CA GLY A 178 33.27 -29.39 12.76
C GLY A 178 34.66 -29.32 13.40
N GLN A 179 35.62 -28.65 12.76
CA GLN A 179 37.00 -28.49 13.26
C GLN A 179 37.15 -27.34 14.26
N SER A 180 36.17 -26.43 14.33
CA SER A 180 36.14 -25.35 15.32
C SER A 180 35.84 -25.81 16.76
N ALA A 181 35.65 -27.13 16.95
CA ALA A 181 35.45 -27.77 18.25
C ALA A 181 36.71 -27.86 19.13
N ASN A 182 37.81 -27.18 18.74
CA ASN A 182 39.07 -27.12 19.49
C ASN A 182 39.75 -28.48 19.72
N SER A 183 39.61 -29.39 18.77
CA SER A 183 40.21 -30.73 18.84
C SER A 183 41.51 -30.81 18.05
N CYS A 184 42.51 -31.49 18.63
CA CYS A 184 43.78 -31.80 17.98
C CYS A 184 43.79 -33.16 17.28
N ALA A 185 42.62 -33.78 17.13
CA ALA A 185 42.49 -35.03 16.40
C ALA A 185 42.66 -34.79 14.89
N THR A 186 43.42 -35.64 14.21
CA THR A 186 43.47 -35.68 12.75
C THR A 186 42.12 -36.15 12.20
N GLY A 187 41.38 -35.32 11.47
CA GLY A 187 40.14 -35.73 10.80
C GLY A 187 39.12 -34.62 10.60
N SER A 188 37.86 -35.01 10.40
CA SER A 188 36.74 -34.08 10.14
C SER A 188 36.35 -33.19 11.33
N SER A 189 36.87 -33.47 12.52
CA SER A 189 36.55 -32.76 13.77
C SER A 189 37.74 -32.06 14.43
N GLY A 190 38.94 -32.12 13.85
CA GLY A 190 40.13 -31.48 14.41
C GLY A 190 41.22 -31.20 13.40
N ILE A 191 42.26 -30.49 13.85
CA ILE A 191 43.45 -30.15 13.07
C ILE A 191 44.66 -30.66 13.84
N ALA A 192 45.54 -31.41 13.17
CA ALA A 192 46.71 -31.99 13.81
C ALA A 192 47.59 -30.89 14.44
N ASP A 193 47.94 -31.08 15.72
CA ASP A 193 48.81 -30.19 16.49
C ASP A 193 48.36 -28.71 16.54
N GLN A 194 47.08 -28.44 16.28
CA GLN A 194 46.53 -27.08 16.32
C GLN A 194 45.15 -27.02 16.98
N LYS A 195 44.87 -25.90 17.65
CA LYS A 195 43.52 -25.54 18.08
C LYS A 195 43.15 -24.18 17.52
N VAL A 196 41.91 -24.03 17.05
CA VAL A 196 41.45 -22.79 16.42
C VAL A 196 40.20 -22.26 17.11
N TYR A 197 40.31 -21.03 17.58
CA TYR A 197 39.27 -20.30 18.29
C TYR A 197 38.91 -19.03 17.55
N GLY A 198 37.85 -18.38 18.01
CA GLY A 198 37.55 -17.03 17.57
C GLY A 198 36.27 -16.52 18.19
N SER A 199 36.07 -15.22 18.07
CA SER A 199 34.82 -14.56 18.42
C SER A 199 34.35 -13.71 17.24
N GLY A 200 33.07 -13.36 17.23
CA GLY A 200 32.45 -12.53 16.21
C GLY A 200 32.28 -13.22 14.85
N THR A 201 31.61 -12.52 13.94
CA THR A 201 31.38 -12.92 12.56
C THR A 201 31.93 -11.84 11.64
N THR A 202 32.65 -12.22 10.60
CA THR A 202 33.12 -11.29 9.57
C THR A 202 31.94 -10.55 8.95
N PRO A 203 31.93 -9.20 8.96
CA PRO A 203 30.92 -8.44 8.23
C PRO A 203 30.97 -8.76 6.74
N LEU A 204 29.81 -8.89 6.11
CA LEU A 204 29.72 -8.91 4.65
C LEU A 204 29.77 -7.48 4.14
N TYR A 205 30.67 -7.27 3.18
CA TYR A 205 30.82 -5.99 2.51
C TYR A 205 30.23 -6.05 1.13
N LEU A 206 29.68 -4.91 0.74
CA LEU A 206 28.79 -4.78 -0.39
C LEU A 206 29.34 -3.71 -1.33
N THR A 207 29.40 -4.06 -2.61
CA THR A 207 29.58 -3.09 -3.68
C THR A 207 28.21 -2.77 -4.23
N THR A 208 27.75 -1.54 -3.99
CA THR A 208 26.47 -1.03 -4.46
C THR A 208 26.68 -0.24 -5.75
N THR A 209 26.07 -0.68 -6.83
CA THR A 209 26.04 0.01 -8.13
C THR A 209 24.64 0.55 -8.38
N SER A 210 24.51 1.86 -8.47
CA SER A 210 23.25 2.55 -8.75
C SER A 210 23.19 2.97 -10.21
N ASN A 211 22.12 2.58 -10.89
CA ASN A 211 21.78 3.00 -12.25
C ASN A 211 20.80 4.18 -12.19
N TYR A 212 21.01 5.17 -13.04
CA TYR A 212 20.18 6.36 -13.17
C TYR A 212 19.71 6.48 -14.62
N ASP A 213 18.44 6.17 -14.86
CA ASP A 213 17.79 6.36 -16.17
C ASP A 213 17.25 7.78 -16.30
N SER A 214 18.16 8.76 -16.19
CA SER A 214 17.87 10.18 -16.35
C SER A 214 18.82 10.80 -17.39
N ALA A 215 18.41 11.91 -18.00
CA ALA A 215 19.25 12.64 -18.94
C ALA A 215 20.44 13.35 -18.27
N ASP A 216 20.41 13.50 -16.94
CA ASP A 216 21.40 14.25 -16.16
C ASP A 216 22.50 13.32 -15.62
N GLN A 217 23.77 13.71 -15.82
CA GLN A 217 24.96 12.99 -15.34
C GLN A 217 25.20 13.10 -13.82
N ASN A 218 24.15 13.19 -13.00
CA ASN A 218 24.27 13.44 -11.56
C ASN A 218 23.81 12.25 -10.70
N CYS A 219 24.77 11.42 -10.28
CA CYS A 219 24.59 10.23 -9.45
C CYS A 219 24.60 10.53 -7.95
N VAL A 220 24.70 11.81 -7.55
CA VAL A 220 24.80 12.22 -6.14
C VAL A 220 23.44 12.59 -5.55
N SER A 221 22.50 13.07 -6.37
CA SER A 221 21.19 13.56 -5.92
C SER A 221 19.97 13.03 -6.69
N GLY A 222 20.17 12.22 -7.73
CA GLY A 222 19.07 11.58 -8.45
C GLY A 222 18.47 10.40 -7.66
N VAL A 223 17.21 10.06 -7.94
CA VAL A 223 16.63 8.78 -7.50
C VAL A 223 17.14 7.69 -8.46
N PRO A 224 17.81 6.62 -7.98
CA PRO A 224 18.25 5.55 -8.84
C PRO A 224 17.04 4.78 -9.39
N SER A 225 17.14 4.34 -10.65
CA SER A 225 16.15 3.42 -11.23
C SER A 225 16.39 2.01 -10.72
N LEU A 226 17.60 1.48 -10.89
CA LEU A 226 17.98 0.16 -10.40
C LEU A 226 19.21 0.28 -9.50
N VAL A 227 19.22 -0.42 -8.38
CA VAL A 227 20.43 -0.61 -7.57
C VAL A 227 20.79 -2.09 -7.57
N SER A 228 22.01 -2.41 -7.98
CA SER A 228 22.57 -3.75 -7.91
C SER A 228 23.64 -3.80 -6.83
N ILE A 229 23.50 -4.72 -5.90
CA ILE A 229 24.42 -4.91 -4.80
C ILE A 229 25.00 -6.31 -4.89
N ALA A 230 26.33 -6.40 -4.91
CA ALA A 230 27.06 -7.65 -4.90
C ALA A 230 27.92 -7.75 -3.64
N VAL A 231 28.08 -8.97 -3.13
CA VAL A 231 29.06 -9.23 -2.07
C VAL A 231 30.46 -9.12 -2.66
N ALA A 232 31.31 -8.33 -2.01
CA ALA A 232 32.67 -8.07 -2.46
C ALA A 232 33.64 -7.98 -1.28
N ASN A 233 34.93 -8.12 -1.56
CA ASN A 233 35.96 -7.80 -0.58
C ASN A 233 36.02 -6.28 -0.42
N VAL A 234 36.05 -5.75 0.82
CA VAL A 234 36.11 -4.30 1.13
C VAL A 234 37.06 -3.56 0.22
N ASP A 235 38.27 -4.08 0.12
CA ASP A 235 39.39 -3.36 -0.47
C ASP A 235 39.35 -3.33 -2.00
N THR A 236 38.36 -4.02 -2.60
CA THR A 236 38.12 -4.00 -4.06
C THR A 236 37.06 -2.99 -4.48
N CYS A 237 36.30 -2.44 -3.54
CA CYS A 237 35.29 -1.44 -3.84
C CYS A 237 35.91 -0.05 -3.87
N THR A 238 35.82 0.63 -5.02
CA THR A 238 36.19 2.04 -5.17
C THR A 238 34.91 2.84 -5.42
N ALA A 239 34.55 3.71 -4.47
CA ALA A 239 33.39 4.57 -4.64
C ALA A 239 33.64 5.60 -5.75
N THR A 240 32.66 5.84 -6.61
CA THR A 240 32.76 6.88 -7.63
C THR A 240 32.30 8.21 -7.07
N SER A 241 33.03 9.28 -7.38
CA SER A 241 32.63 10.66 -7.05
C SER A 241 31.71 11.28 -8.11
N THR A 242 31.73 10.75 -9.34
CA THR A 242 30.87 11.14 -10.46
C THR A 242 30.23 9.92 -11.12
N CYS A 243 29.16 10.13 -11.88
CA CYS A 243 28.62 9.09 -12.75
C CYS A 243 29.65 8.63 -13.79
N THR A 244 29.53 7.38 -14.22
CA THR A 244 30.16 6.88 -15.44
C THR A 244 29.11 6.55 -16.50
N GLY A 245 29.50 6.58 -17.77
CA GLY A 245 28.63 6.36 -18.94
C GLY A 245 28.56 7.56 -19.87
N SER A 246 28.35 7.31 -21.16
CA SER A 246 28.22 8.36 -22.19
C SER A 246 26.75 8.75 -22.46
N SER A 247 25.80 7.93 -21.98
CA SER A 247 24.36 8.14 -22.10
C SER A 247 23.63 7.35 -20.99
N ALA A 248 22.38 7.73 -20.71
CA ALA A 248 21.53 6.98 -19.79
C ALA A 248 21.40 5.49 -20.22
N PRO A 249 21.43 4.54 -19.26
CA PRO A 249 21.55 4.76 -17.82
C PRO A 249 23.00 5.07 -17.38
N TYR A 250 23.16 6.11 -16.56
CA TYR A 250 24.44 6.42 -15.90
C TYR A 250 24.63 5.54 -14.67
N THR A 251 25.88 5.24 -14.29
CA THR A 251 26.16 4.38 -13.13
C THR A 251 27.05 5.07 -12.10
N GLY A 252 26.79 4.82 -10.82
CA GLY A 252 27.65 5.23 -9.71
C GLY A 252 27.87 4.08 -8.73
N THR A 253 29.03 4.05 -8.06
CA THR A 253 29.41 3.00 -7.12
C THR A 253 29.56 3.56 -5.71
N LYS A 254 28.98 2.87 -4.73
CA LYS A 254 29.18 3.09 -3.29
C LYS A 254 29.64 1.80 -2.62
N CYS A 255 30.47 1.95 -1.60
CA CYS A 255 30.98 0.86 -0.79
C CYS A 255 30.28 0.89 0.57
N ASN A 256 29.56 -0.18 0.90
CA ASN A 256 28.78 -0.27 2.12
C ASN A 256 28.84 -1.69 2.73
N SER A 257 28.06 -1.93 3.77
CA SER A 257 27.98 -3.23 4.46
C SER A 257 26.53 -3.68 4.59
N VAL A 258 26.33 -4.97 4.87
CA VAL A 258 24.98 -5.53 5.12
C VAL A 258 24.25 -4.79 6.25
N SER A 259 24.99 -4.21 7.21
CA SER A 259 24.40 -3.46 8.33
C SER A 259 23.85 -2.07 7.94
N SER A 260 24.28 -1.45 6.84
CA SER A 260 23.87 -0.09 6.48
C SER A 260 23.01 -0.01 5.22
N TYR A 261 23.09 -1.00 4.32
CA TYR A 261 22.55 -0.84 2.97
C TYR A 261 21.04 -0.57 2.93
N ARG A 262 20.24 -1.14 3.85
CA ARG A 262 18.80 -0.88 3.91
C ARG A 262 18.50 0.60 4.20
N THR A 263 19.24 1.20 5.14
CA THR A 263 19.15 2.64 5.44
C THR A 263 19.61 3.48 4.26
N ASP A 264 20.65 3.02 3.55
CA ASP A 264 21.11 3.66 2.32
C ASP A 264 20.01 3.66 1.24
N MET A 265 19.26 2.56 1.10
CA MET A 265 18.14 2.46 0.15
C MET A 265 16.97 3.36 0.54
N THR A 266 16.55 3.38 1.81
CA THR A 266 15.51 4.30 2.27
C THR A 266 15.89 5.76 1.99
N SER A 267 17.17 6.10 2.17
CA SER A 267 17.67 7.44 1.87
C SER A 267 17.73 7.74 0.37
N ALA A 268 18.15 6.77 -0.45
CA ALA A 268 18.28 6.94 -1.90
C ALA A 268 16.93 7.07 -2.62
N PHE A 269 15.92 6.31 -2.19
CA PHE A 269 14.59 6.33 -2.80
C PHE A 269 13.65 7.36 -2.14
N GLY A 270 13.84 7.67 -0.86
CA GLY A 270 13.00 8.63 -0.12
C GLY A 270 11.52 8.22 -0.13
N VAL A 271 10.67 9.09 -0.69
CA VAL A 271 9.22 8.85 -0.81
C VAL A 271 8.84 7.99 -2.01
N ASN A 272 9.80 7.62 -2.86
CA ASN A 272 9.52 6.83 -4.05
C ASN A 272 9.34 5.34 -3.69
N PRO A 273 8.41 4.63 -4.33
CA PRO A 273 8.21 3.20 -4.13
C PRO A 273 9.41 2.40 -4.65
N TYR A 274 9.86 1.42 -3.89
CA TYR A 274 10.93 0.52 -4.31
C TYR A 274 10.73 -0.90 -3.80
N VAL A 275 11.31 -1.88 -4.50
CA VAL A 275 11.28 -3.31 -4.16
C VAL A 275 12.72 -3.82 -4.07
N ILE A 276 13.10 -4.33 -2.90
CA ILE A 276 14.36 -5.03 -2.64
C ILE A 276 14.14 -6.52 -2.84
N VAL A 277 14.98 -7.15 -3.67
CA VAL A 277 15.05 -8.60 -3.88
C VAL A 277 16.43 -9.06 -3.45
N GLU A 278 16.53 -9.71 -2.30
CA GLU A 278 17.74 -10.40 -1.84
C GLU A 278 17.72 -11.84 -2.35
N THR A 279 18.75 -12.24 -3.08
CA THR A 279 18.94 -13.62 -3.55
C THR A 279 20.10 -14.26 -2.81
N TYR A 280 19.90 -15.48 -2.36
CA TYR A 280 20.89 -16.27 -1.63
C TYR A 280 21.34 -17.48 -2.47
N ASN A 281 22.50 -18.03 -2.13
CA ASN A 281 23.01 -19.24 -2.77
C ASN A 281 22.01 -20.40 -2.62
N ALA A 282 21.89 -21.22 -3.66
CA ALA A 282 20.87 -22.26 -3.73
C ALA A 282 20.95 -23.25 -2.56
N GLY A 283 19.80 -23.53 -1.94
CA GLY A 283 19.65 -24.48 -0.83
C GLY A 283 20.12 -23.93 0.52
N LYS A 284 20.40 -22.63 0.63
CA LYS A 284 20.94 -22.01 1.85
C LYS A 284 19.90 -21.33 2.73
N SER A 285 18.62 -21.36 2.33
CA SER A 285 17.51 -20.92 3.19
C SER A 285 17.71 -19.51 3.77
N CYS A 286 18.34 -18.63 2.99
CA CYS A 286 18.73 -17.28 3.39
C CYS A 286 19.61 -17.15 4.64
N ALA A 287 20.55 -18.07 4.84
CA ALA A 287 21.66 -17.85 5.74
C ALA A 287 22.39 -16.54 5.38
N ALA A 288 22.66 -15.70 6.38
CA ALA A 288 23.13 -14.33 6.15
C ALA A 288 24.47 -14.28 5.38
N ASP A 289 25.35 -15.25 5.62
CA ASP A 289 26.65 -15.43 4.95
C ASP A 289 26.57 -16.04 3.55
N GLU A 290 25.37 -16.39 3.09
CA GLU A 290 25.09 -16.99 1.80
C GLU A 290 24.33 -16.02 0.87
N LEU A 291 24.31 -14.72 1.22
CA LEU A 291 23.77 -13.68 0.36
C LEU A 291 24.58 -13.62 -0.94
N ALA A 292 23.93 -13.83 -2.08
CA ALA A 292 24.57 -13.85 -3.39
C ALA A 292 24.49 -12.47 -4.07
N SER A 293 23.32 -11.85 -4.06
CA SER A 293 23.08 -10.54 -4.66
C SER A 293 21.85 -9.86 -4.07
N VAL A 294 21.77 -8.54 -4.25
CA VAL A 294 20.56 -7.76 -3.99
C VAL A 294 20.26 -6.90 -5.22
N LEU A 295 19.00 -6.89 -5.64
CA LEU A 295 18.49 -5.96 -6.64
C LEU A 295 17.42 -5.09 -6.01
N VAL A 296 17.51 -3.78 -6.20
CA VAL A 296 16.52 -2.81 -5.72
C VAL A 296 15.95 -2.06 -6.90
N TYR A 297 14.66 -2.26 -7.15
CA TYR A 297 13.94 -1.70 -8.29
C TYR A 297 13.13 -0.48 -7.85
N LEU A 298 13.27 0.65 -8.56
CA LEU A 298 12.29 1.73 -8.50
C LEU A 298 10.95 1.19 -9.02
N ALA A 299 9.94 1.19 -8.14
CA ALA A 299 8.65 0.56 -8.36
C ALA A 299 7.55 1.59 -8.60
N ASP A 300 7.82 2.59 -9.45
CA ASP A 300 6.87 3.66 -9.78
C ASP A 300 5.96 3.32 -10.98
N GLY A 301 6.03 2.08 -11.47
CA GLY A 301 5.26 1.60 -12.61
C GLY A 301 5.77 2.06 -13.98
N LYS A 302 6.80 2.91 -14.06
CA LYS A 302 7.41 3.34 -15.33
C LYS A 302 8.31 2.27 -15.92
N CYS A 303 8.57 2.41 -17.21
CA CYS A 303 9.67 1.74 -17.88
C CYS A 303 11.00 2.37 -17.45
N HIS A 304 11.90 1.54 -16.94
CA HIS A 304 13.26 1.93 -16.57
C HIS A 304 14.28 1.07 -17.30
N LYS A 305 15.22 1.71 -18.00
CA LYS A 305 16.32 1.03 -18.67
C LYS A 305 17.30 0.47 -17.66
N THR A 306 17.66 -0.79 -17.84
CA THR A 306 18.78 -1.41 -17.15
C THR A 306 20.04 -1.39 -18.00
N SER A 307 19.89 -1.30 -19.33
CA SER A 307 20.95 -1.10 -20.31
C SER A 307 20.38 -0.46 -21.59
N GLY A 308 21.21 -0.33 -22.64
CA GLY A 308 20.73 0.10 -23.96
C GLY A 308 19.76 -0.88 -24.64
N SER A 309 19.70 -2.14 -24.20
CA SER A 309 18.89 -3.21 -24.80
C SER A 309 18.00 -3.96 -23.82
N SER A 310 17.81 -3.44 -22.60
CA SER A 310 16.98 -4.09 -21.59
C SER A 310 16.36 -3.06 -20.65
N SER A 311 15.16 -3.37 -20.17
CA SER A 311 14.43 -2.52 -19.24
C SER A 311 13.57 -3.36 -18.30
N TYR A 312 12.94 -2.70 -17.35
CA TYR A 312 11.97 -3.34 -16.47
C TYR A 312 10.84 -2.37 -16.12
N ARG A 313 9.74 -2.93 -15.63
CA ARG A 313 8.70 -2.22 -14.88
C ARG A 313 8.55 -2.90 -13.53
N ALA A 314 8.44 -2.12 -12.46
CA ALA A 314 8.14 -2.66 -11.15
C ALA A 314 6.98 -1.93 -10.50
N THR A 315 6.18 -2.66 -9.73
CA THR A 315 5.14 -2.09 -8.88
C THR A 315 5.18 -2.70 -7.49
N ARG A 316 4.76 -1.94 -6.49
CA ARG A 316 4.60 -2.35 -5.10
C ARG A 316 3.29 -1.78 -4.57
N LYS A 317 2.47 -2.62 -3.96
CA LYS A 317 1.18 -2.23 -3.37
C LYS A 317 1.34 -1.96 -1.88
N THR A 318 0.33 -1.35 -1.27
CA THR A 318 0.30 -1.04 0.17
C THR A 318 0.30 -2.29 1.06
N ASP A 319 -0.21 -3.42 0.56
CA ASP A 319 -0.15 -4.72 1.22
C ASP A 319 1.23 -5.42 1.09
N GLY A 320 2.21 -4.73 0.49
CA GLY A 320 3.56 -5.23 0.26
C GLY A 320 3.72 -6.14 -0.95
N SER A 321 2.63 -6.58 -1.58
CA SER A 321 2.71 -7.34 -2.83
C SER A 321 3.40 -6.53 -3.92
N ALA A 322 4.17 -7.20 -4.77
CA ALA A 322 5.02 -6.55 -5.74
C ALA A 322 5.10 -7.33 -7.05
N THR A 323 5.40 -6.62 -8.13
CA THR A 323 5.74 -7.23 -9.41
C THR A 323 6.99 -6.60 -9.98
N VAL A 324 7.79 -7.40 -10.67
CA VAL A 324 8.90 -6.94 -11.51
C VAL A 324 8.78 -7.65 -12.85
N GLN A 325 8.50 -6.87 -13.90
CA GLN A 325 8.42 -7.35 -15.27
C GLN A 325 9.71 -6.92 -16.00
N PRO A 326 10.66 -7.84 -16.25
CA PRO A 326 11.80 -7.57 -17.11
C PRO A 326 11.38 -7.55 -18.58
N TYR A 327 12.13 -6.82 -19.39
CA TYR A 327 11.99 -6.73 -20.83
C TYR A 327 13.34 -6.87 -21.52
N SER A 328 13.35 -7.53 -22.68
CA SER A 328 14.54 -7.74 -23.50
C SER A 328 14.81 -6.60 -24.49
N ASP A 329 14.19 -5.44 -24.30
CA ASP A 329 14.42 -4.21 -25.03
C ASP A 329 14.42 -3.01 -24.07
N GLY A 330 14.89 -1.84 -24.52
CA GLY A 330 14.95 -0.63 -23.69
C GLY A 330 13.66 0.20 -23.63
N THR A 331 12.55 -0.31 -24.15
CA THR A 331 11.26 0.42 -24.30
C THR A 331 10.08 -0.26 -23.61
N CYS A 332 10.33 -1.37 -22.91
CA CYS A 332 9.32 -2.19 -22.26
C CYS A 332 8.25 -2.76 -23.21
N SER A 333 8.66 -3.21 -24.40
CA SER A 333 7.74 -3.77 -25.40
C SER A 333 7.71 -5.32 -25.40
N THR A 334 8.85 -5.96 -25.19
CA THR A 334 9.06 -7.42 -25.29
C THR A 334 9.22 -8.02 -23.89
N ALA A 335 8.10 -8.44 -23.31
CA ALA A 335 8.05 -8.91 -21.92
C ALA A 335 8.76 -10.26 -21.75
N GLY A 336 9.60 -10.37 -20.72
CA GLY A 336 10.14 -11.62 -20.20
C GLY A 336 9.22 -12.28 -19.15
N THR A 337 9.78 -13.13 -18.30
CA THR A 337 9.03 -13.78 -17.21
C THR A 337 8.71 -12.79 -16.10
N LEU A 338 7.42 -12.62 -15.79
CA LEU A 338 6.95 -11.78 -14.69
C LEU A 338 7.36 -12.36 -13.33
N PHE A 339 8.10 -11.61 -12.54
CA PHE A 339 8.33 -11.91 -11.13
C PHE A 339 7.21 -11.31 -10.30
N THR A 340 6.50 -12.14 -9.53
CA THR A 340 5.36 -11.73 -8.70
C THR A 340 5.58 -12.14 -7.26
N VAL A 341 5.27 -11.23 -6.35
CA VAL A 341 5.30 -11.44 -4.90
C VAL A 341 3.92 -11.16 -4.35
N THR A 342 3.33 -12.17 -3.71
CA THR A 342 2.05 -12.02 -3.01
C THR A 342 2.21 -11.26 -1.69
N ALA A 343 1.13 -10.71 -1.16
CA ALA A 343 1.14 -10.03 0.14
C ALA A 343 1.62 -10.97 1.27
N THR A 344 1.23 -12.24 1.22
CA THR A 344 1.67 -13.26 2.17
C THR A 344 3.18 -13.50 2.10
N GLN A 345 3.75 -13.61 0.89
CA GLN A 345 5.20 -13.76 0.71
C GLN A 345 5.99 -12.53 1.18
N ALA A 346 5.48 -11.33 0.89
CA ALA A 346 6.11 -10.06 1.28
C ALA A 346 6.11 -9.85 2.80
N THR A 347 5.06 -10.32 3.50
CA THR A 347 4.95 -10.19 4.96
C THR A 347 5.73 -11.26 5.70
N SER A 348 5.72 -12.51 5.22
CA SER A 348 6.45 -13.61 5.85
C SER A 348 7.96 -13.53 5.66
N ASN A 349 8.43 -13.00 4.52
CA ASN A 349 9.84 -12.97 4.13
C ASN A 349 10.56 -14.33 4.30
N ALA A 350 9.84 -15.43 4.07
CA ALA A 350 10.37 -16.77 4.25
C ALA A 350 11.12 -17.27 3.01
N CYS A 351 12.21 -18.00 3.25
CA CYS A 351 13.10 -18.49 2.20
C CYS A 351 12.85 -19.94 1.79
N ALA A 352 11.65 -20.43 2.09
CA ALA A 352 11.18 -21.74 1.67
C ALA A 352 10.28 -21.57 0.44
N SER A 353 10.26 -22.57 -0.44
CA SER A 353 9.26 -22.59 -1.52
C SER A 353 7.86 -22.82 -0.93
N GLY A 354 6.87 -22.04 -1.36
CA GLY A 354 5.47 -22.24 -0.98
C GLY A 354 4.65 -20.96 -0.95
N ALA A 355 3.40 -21.06 -0.48
CA ALA A 355 2.47 -19.93 -0.40
C ALA A 355 2.97 -18.77 0.49
N ASN A 356 3.85 -19.09 1.44
CA ASN A 356 4.38 -18.15 2.41
C ASN A 356 5.84 -17.80 2.14
N GLY A 357 6.44 -18.14 1.01
CA GLY A 357 7.86 -17.86 0.79
C GLY A 357 8.30 -17.96 -0.66
N ILE A 358 9.53 -17.52 -0.90
CA ILE A 358 10.21 -17.65 -2.18
C ILE A 358 11.54 -18.36 -1.89
N LEU A 359 11.80 -19.45 -2.59
CA LEU A 359 13.00 -20.26 -2.34
C LEU A 359 14.26 -19.39 -2.45
N ASP A 360 15.09 -19.41 -1.41
CA ASP A 360 16.36 -18.68 -1.32
C ASP A 360 16.26 -17.18 -1.66
N THR A 361 15.10 -16.57 -1.47
CA THR A 361 14.84 -15.16 -1.82
C THR A 361 14.04 -14.46 -0.75
N LYS A 362 14.44 -13.24 -0.38
CA LYS A 362 13.62 -12.32 0.42
C LYS A 362 13.21 -11.12 -0.42
N VAL A 363 11.95 -10.70 -0.28
CA VAL A 363 11.44 -9.54 -1.01
C VAL A 363 10.65 -8.62 -0.08
N TYR A 364 11.09 -7.38 -0.01
CA TYR A 364 10.45 -6.32 0.75
C TYR A 364 10.69 -4.98 0.06
N GLY A 365 10.33 -3.88 0.69
CA GLY A 365 10.44 -2.56 0.09
C GLY A 365 9.65 -1.54 0.88
N ASP A 366 9.56 -0.32 0.37
CA ASP A 366 8.80 0.75 1.00
C ASP A 366 8.02 1.58 -0.02
N ASN A 367 7.03 2.32 0.48
CA ASN A 367 6.03 3.08 -0.27
C ASN A 367 5.21 2.24 -1.28
N ALA A 368 4.12 2.81 -1.79
CA ALA A 368 3.27 2.15 -2.78
C ALA A 368 3.34 2.88 -4.12
N THR A 369 3.27 2.12 -5.21
CA THR A 369 3.17 2.66 -6.57
C THR A 369 1.89 3.50 -6.67
N PRO A 370 2.00 4.79 -7.01
CA PRO A 370 0.82 5.60 -7.28
C PRO A 370 0.02 5.02 -8.44
N LEU A 371 -1.31 4.99 -8.32
CA LEU A 371 -2.18 4.60 -9.42
C LEU A 371 -2.47 5.80 -10.33
N TYR A 372 -2.46 5.52 -11.64
CA TYR A 372 -2.87 6.47 -12.67
C TYR A 372 -4.10 5.91 -13.36
N TYR A 373 -5.00 6.81 -13.72
CA TYR A 373 -6.32 6.48 -14.22
C TYR A 373 -6.53 7.09 -15.59
N THR A 374 -7.01 6.26 -16.51
CA THR A 374 -7.49 6.67 -17.82
C THR A 374 -9.00 6.57 -17.80
N SER A 375 -9.68 7.72 -17.82
CA SER A 375 -11.13 7.82 -17.85
C SER A 375 -11.62 8.08 -19.27
N THR A 376 -12.52 7.24 -19.76
CA THR A 376 -13.25 7.43 -21.02
C THR A 376 -14.61 8.03 -20.70
N LEU A 377 -14.83 9.27 -21.10
CA LEU A 377 -16.08 10.01 -20.89
C LEU A 377 -16.97 9.86 -22.13
N SER A 378 -18.19 9.38 -21.94
CA SER A 378 -19.18 9.18 -23.01
C SER A 378 -20.25 10.26 -22.94
N TYR A 379 -20.58 10.86 -24.09
CA TYR A 379 -21.52 11.97 -24.20
C TYR A 379 -22.64 11.65 -25.19
N ASP A 380 -23.90 11.83 -24.78
CA ASP A 380 -25.08 11.72 -25.64
C ASP A 380 -25.47 13.13 -26.10
N THR A 381 -24.63 13.69 -26.96
CA THR A 381 -24.87 15.01 -27.57
C THR A 381 -24.81 14.89 -29.07
N SER A 382 -25.50 15.78 -29.78
CA SER A 382 -25.46 15.85 -31.25
C SER A 382 -24.24 16.60 -31.78
N THR A 383 -23.35 17.10 -30.92
CA THR A 383 -22.20 17.94 -31.25
C THR A 383 -20.88 17.30 -30.84
N LEU A 384 -19.84 17.40 -31.66
CA LEU A 384 -18.49 16.83 -31.45
C LEU A 384 -17.65 17.49 -30.32
N SER A 385 -18.27 18.18 -29.36
CA SER A 385 -17.56 18.92 -28.29
C SER A 385 -17.59 18.18 -26.95
N CYS A 386 -16.45 17.61 -26.54
CA CYS A 386 -16.26 16.90 -25.27
C CYS A 386 -15.82 17.84 -24.12
N VAL A 387 -15.74 19.15 -24.35
CA VAL A 387 -15.16 20.11 -23.39
C VAL A 387 -16.23 20.75 -22.49
N SER A 388 -17.52 20.69 -22.87
CA SER A 388 -18.58 21.48 -22.23
C SER A 388 -19.87 20.72 -21.94
N GLY A 389 -19.90 19.39 -22.09
CA GLY A 389 -21.06 18.54 -21.82
C GLY A 389 -20.97 17.83 -20.47
N VAL A 390 -22.12 17.44 -19.91
CA VAL A 390 -22.17 16.47 -18.80
C VAL A 390 -22.06 15.07 -19.42
N PRO A 391 -21.07 14.24 -19.03
CA PRO A 391 -20.98 12.88 -19.53
C PRO A 391 -22.15 12.04 -19.02
N LEU A 392 -22.64 11.11 -19.83
CA LEU A 392 -23.63 10.12 -19.39
C LEU A 392 -22.94 9.00 -18.59
N LEU A 393 -21.79 8.53 -19.06
CA LEU A 393 -21.04 7.42 -18.46
C LEU A 393 -19.56 7.74 -18.50
N VAL A 394 -18.83 7.42 -17.43
CA VAL A 394 -17.38 7.46 -17.40
C VAL A 394 -16.84 6.10 -16.99
N THR A 395 -16.12 5.44 -17.88
CA THR A 395 -15.43 4.18 -17.58
C THR A 395 -13.97 4.49 -17.31
N THR A 396 -13.43 4.05 -16.18
CA THR A 396 -12.06 4.33 -15.78
C THR A 396 -11.28 3.03 -15.57
N THR A 397 -10.08 2.99 -16.15
CA THR A 397 -9.13 1.89 -15.97
C THR A 397 -7.87 2.40 -15.29
N ALA A 398 -7.26 1.55 -14.45
CA ALA A 398 -5.92 1.81 -13.95
C ALA A 398 -4.91 1.58 -15.07
N ALA A 399 -3.94 2.48 -15.19
CA ALA A 399 -2.89 2.46 -16.20
C ALA A 399 -1.52 2.73 -15.55
N TYR A 400 -0.45 2.35 -16.25
CA TYR A 400 0.91 2.72 -15.84
C TYR A 400 1.18 4.19 -16.19
N VAL A 401 1.94 4.90 -15.37
CA VAL A 401 2.13 6.35 -15.48
C VAL A 401 2.72 6.85 -16.80
N ASP A 402 3.50 6.03 -17.49
CA ASP A 402 4.15 6.35 -18.76
C ASP A 402 3.42 5.75 -19.98
N THR A 403 2.32 5.01 -19.79
CA THR A 403 1.39 4.79 -20.89
C THR A 403 0.79 6.14 -21.24
N SER A 404 0.87 6.52 -22.50
CA SER A 404 0.52 7.85 -23.01
C SER A 404 -0.98 8.11 -22.89
N CYS A 405 -1.50 8.30 -21.68
CA CYS A 405 -2.80 8.86 -21.49
C CYS A 405 -2.72 10.31 -21.96
N THR A 406 -3.39 10.59 -23.07
CA THR A 406 -3.49 11.95 -23.61
C THR A 406 -4.91 12.43 -23.39
N THR A 407 -5.08 13.48 -22.58
CA THR A 407 -6.40 14.09 -22.39
C THR A 407 -6.85 14.69 -23.71
N THR A 408 -8.04 14.32 -24.19
CA THR A 408 -8.55 14.83 -25.46
C THR A 408 -9.32 16.13 -25.25
N SER A 409 -9.09 17.11 -26.13
CA SER A 409 -9.87 18.36 -26.18
C SER A 409 -11.05 18.28 -27.17
N SER A 410 -11.14 17.23 -27.97
CA SER A 410 -12.23 16.97 -28.92
C SER A 410 -12.72 15.54 -28.79
N CYS A 411 -14.02 15.32 -29.04
CA CYS A 411 -14.55 13.96 -29.02
C CYS A 411 -14.11 13.15 -30.24
N THR A 412 -14.13 11.83 -30.10
CA THR A 412 -14.09 10.88 -31.22
C THR A 412 -15.44 10.19 -31.39
N GLY A 413 -15.74 9.76 -32.62
CA GLY A 413 -16.99 9.07 -32.98
C GLY A 413 -17.68 9.68 -34.21
N SER A 414 -18.49 8.88 -34.89
CA SER A 414 -19.31 9.32 -36.03
C SER A 414 -20.78 9.56 -35.66
N SER A 415 -21.19 9.11 -34.47
CA SER A 415 -22.52 9.28 -33.90
C SER A 415 -22.44 9.15 -32.37
N ALA A 416 -23.43 9.68 -31.66
CA ALA A 416 -23.55 9.50 -30.21
C ALA A 416 -23.65 7.99 -29.84
N PRO A 417 -23.07 7.56 -28.70
CA PRO A 417 -22.30 8.38 -27.75
C PRO A 417 -20.89 8.71 -28.27
N TYR A 418 -20.54 9.99 -28.21
CA TYR A 418 -19.18 10.48 -28.50
C TYR A 418 -18.27 10.24 -27.29
N THR A 419 -16.99 9.95 -27.51
CA THR A 419 -16.05 9.66 -26.42
C THR A 419 -14.89 10.65 -26.34
N GLY A 420 -14.51 11.01 -25.12
CA GLY A 420 -13.30 11.74 -24.79
C GLY A 420 -12.47 11.00 -23.74
N THR A 421 -11.22 11.40 -23.57
CA THR A 421 -10.29 10.81 -22.59
C THR A 421 -9.83 11.86 -21.61
N LYS A 422 -9.83 11.51 -20.32
CA LYS A 422 -9.27 12.30 -19.22
C LYS A 422 -8.27 11.45 -18.46
N CYS A 423 -7.13 12.05 -18.16
CA CYS A 423 -6.04 11.42 -17.43
C CYS A 423 -5.98 12.00 -16.03
N SER A 424 -5.93 11.14 -15.03
CA SER A 424 -5.93 11.51 -13.62
C SER A 424 -4.95 10.65 -12.83
N SER A 425 -4.48 11.17 -11.69
CA SER A 425 -3.85 10.37 -10.65
C SER A 425 -4.88 9.87 -9.66
N GLU A 426 -4.52 8.92 -8.81
CA GLU A 426 -5.36 8.50 -7.67
C GLU A 426 -5.82 9.67 -6.79
N SER A 427 -4.93 10.65 -6.57
CA SER A 427 -5.23 11.84 -5.77
C SER A 427 -6.17 12.84 -6.45
N THR A 428 -6.20 12.89 -7.79
CA THR A 428 -6.97 13.90 -8.57
C THR A 428 -8.23 13.34 -9.21
N TYR A 429 -8.34 12.01 -9.32
CA TYR A 429 -9.45 11.32 -9.96
C TYR A 429 -10.82 11.76 -9.44
N ARG A 430 -11.02 11.79 -8.12
CA ARG A 430 -12.32 12.18 -7.55
C ARG A 430 -12.70 13.62 -7.89
N SER A 431 -11.75 14.55 -7.86
CA SER A 431 -12.00 15.94 -8.26
C SER A 431 -12.27 16.06 -9.76
N ASP A 432 -11.54 15.30 -10.60
CA ASP A 432 -11.74 15.32 -12.05
C ASP A 432 -13.13 14.79 -12.44
N ILE A 433 -13.59 13.69 -11.83
CA ILE A 433 -14.95 13.17 -12.08
C ILE A 433 -16.02 14.14 -11.56
N THR A 434 -15.82 14.72 -10.37
CA THR A 434 -16.76 15.71 -9.81
C THR A 434 -16.86 16.94 -10.73
N ALA A 435 -15.74 17.42 -11.26
CA ALA A 435 -15.72 18.52 -12.22
C ALA A 435 -16.41 18.16 -13.54
N ALA A 436 -16.25 16.93 -14.03
CA ALA A 436 -16.89 16.47 -15.25
C ALA A 436 -18.42 16.43 -15.15
N PHE A 437 -18.98 15.99 -14.03
CA PHE A 437 -20.43 15.97 -13.82
C PHE A 437 -21.00 17.32 -13.34
N GLY A 438 -20.17 18.17 -12.74
CA GLY A 438 -20.57 19.47 -12.22
C GLY A 438 -21.69 19.38 -11.18
N SER A 439 -22.80 20.08 -11.42
CA SER A 439 -23.98 20.06 -10.55
C SER A 439 -24.92 18.87 -10.80
N SER A 440 -24.61 18.00 -11.77
CA SER A 440 -25.44 16.84 -12.08
C SER A 440 -25.27 15.73 -11.05
N PRO A 441 -26.32 14.98 -10.70
CA PRO A 441 -26.22 13.80 -9.84
C PRO A 441 -25.43 12.69 -10.53
N PHE A 442 -24.49 12.08 -9.81
CA PHE A 442 -23.72 10.95 -10.33
C PHE A 442 -23.39 9.93 -9.25
N VAL A 443 -23.12 8.70 -9.68
CA VAL A 443 -22.70 7.59 -8.81
C VAL A 443 -21.49 6.90 -9.42
N ILE A 444 -20.40 6.84 -8.68
CA ILE A 444 -19.17 6.09 -8.96
C ILE A 444 -19.31 4.72 -8.31
N VAL A 445 -19.00 3.67 -9.06
CA VAL A 445 -18.94 2.29 -8.61
C VAL A 445 -17.56 1.74 -8.91
N GLU A 446 -16.82 1.38 -7.87
CA GLU A 446 -15.58 0.62 -7.96
C GLU A 446 -15.90 -0.86 -7.70
N GLN A 447 -15.61 -1.71 -8.68
CA GLN A 447 -15.80 -3.15 -8.57
C GLN A 447 -14.46 -3.83 -8.37
N TYR A 448 -14.43 -4.80 -7.46
CA TYR A 448 -13.26 -5.60 -7.16
C TYR A 448 -13.56 -7.08 -7.46
N SER A 449 -12.51 -7.89 -7.64
CA SER A 449 -12.64 -9.34 -7.82
C SER A 449 -13.35 -9.96 -6.62
N SER A 450 -14.14 -11.01 -6.86
CA SER A 450 -14.95 -11.65 -5.83
C SER A 450 -14.12 -12.14 -4.64
N GLY A 451 -14.59 -11.87 -3.42
CA GLY A 451 -13.97 -12.30 -2.16
C GLY A 451 -12.72 -11.51 -1.78
N GLN A 452 -12.46 -10.35 -2.40
CA GLN A 452 -11.27 -9.54 -2.16
C GLN A 452 -11.53 -8.32 -1.28
N SER A 453 -12.75 -8.12 -0.76
CA SER A 453 -13.03 -7.09 0.28
C SER A 453 -12.51 -5.69 -0.08
N CYS A 454 -12.62 -5.34 -1.36
CA CYS A 454 -12.13 -4.11 -1.95
C CYS A 454 -10.64 -3.80 -1.71
N VAL A 455 -9.80 -4.83 -1.64
CA VAL A 455 -8.35 -4.67 -1.68
C VAL A 455 -7.97 -4.08 -3.04
N GLN A 456 -7.18 -3.00 -3.02
CA GLN A 456 -6.82 -2.22 -4.21
C GLN A 456 -6.20 -3.09 -5.33
N SER A 457 -5.48 -4.16 -4.94
CA SER A 457 -4.86 -5.12 -5.84
C SER A 457 -5.85 -5.89 -6.72
N ALA A 458 -7.11 -5.94 -6.31
CA ALA A 458 -8.20 -6.67 -6.95
C ALA A 458 -9.20 -5.75 -7.64
N LEU A 459 -8.93 -4.46 -7.78
CA LEU A 459 -9.81 -3.53 -8.50
C LEU A 459 -9.94 -3.96 -9.97
N THR A 460 -11.15 -4.29 -10.41
CA THR A 460 -11.44 -4.79 -11.76
C THR A 460 -12.00 -3.71 -12.68
N SER A 461 -12.81 -2.80 -12.14
CA SER A 461 -13.34 -1.68 -12.92
C SER A 461 -13.76 -0.52 -12.03
N ILE A 462 -13.75 0.69 -12.60
CA ILE A 462 -14.40 1.85 -12.02
C ILE A 462 -15.35 2.45 -13.06
N THR A 463 -16.62 2.59 -12.72
CA THR A 463 -17.64 3.17 -13.62
C THR A 463 -18.42 4.26 -12.90
N SER A 464 -18.53 5.43 -13.53
CA SER A 464 -19.32 6.55 -13.04
C SER A 464 -20.54 6.76 -13.93
N TYR A 465 -21.72 6.79 -13.32
CA TYR A 465 -23.01 6.91 -14.00
C TYR A 465 -23.63 8.27 -13.73
N LEU A 466 -24.12 8.95 -14.77
CA LEU A 466 -25.08 10.04 -14.63
C LEU A 466 -26.35 9.49 -13.97
N ALA A 467 -26.64 9.98 -12.78
CA ALA A 467 -27.69 9.48 -11.90
C ALA A 467 -28.86 10.46 -11.86
N ASP A 468 -29.25 11.02 -13.00
CA ASP A 468 -30.37 11.97 -13.09
C ASP A 468 -31.73 11.28 -13.22
N GLY A 469 -31.77 9.95 -13.13
CA GLY A 469 -32.98 9.17 -13.18
C GLY A 469 -33.54 8.96 -14.58
N LYS A 470 -32.91 9.42 -15.67
CA LYS A 470 -33.33 9.16 -17.06
C LYS A 470 -32.71 7.88 -17.64
N CYS A 471 -33.29 7.41 -18.74
CA CYS A 471 -32.74 6.33 -19.54
C CYS A 471 -31.64 6.82 -20.48
N TYR A 472 -30.46 6.21 -20.40
CA TYR A 472 -29.34 6.48 -21.30
C TYR A 472 -28.96 5.26 -22.11
N LYS A 473 -28.83 5.44 -23.41
CA LYS A 473 -28.37 4.40 -24.34
C LYS A 473 -26.86 4.18 -24.16
N LEU A 474 -26.46 2.92 -24.15
CA LEU A 474 -25.07 2.51 -24.18
C LEU A 474 -24.70 2.09 -25.62
N SER A 475 -23.42 1.85 -25.87
CA SER A 475 -22.98 1.29 -27.15
C SER A 475 -23.60 -0.10 -27.35
N GLY A 476 -24.36 -0.30 -28.43
CA GLY A 476 -25.02 -1.57 -28.75
C GLY A 476 -26.52 -1.52 -28.54
N SER A 477 -27.09 -2.60 -27.98
CA SER A 477 -28.53 -2.74 -27.73
C SER A 477 -28.92 -2.56 -26.26
N THR A 478 -28.04 -2.01 -25.41
CA THR A 478 -28.27 -1.89 -23.97
C THR A 478 -28.47 -0.44 -23.54
N SER A 479 -29.08 -0.25 -22.38
CA SER A 479 -29.26 1.05 -21.75
C SER A 479 -29.11 0.95 -20.24
N TYR A 480 -29.04 2.08 -19.54
CA TYR A 480 -29.07 2.11 -18.09
C TYR A 480 -29.90 3.28 -17.56
N ARG A 481 -30.31 3.15 -16.30
CA ARG A 481 -30.91 4.20 -15.48
C ARG A 481 -30.23 4.19 -14.12
N ALA A 482 -29.85 5.36 -13.62
CA ALA A 482 -29.29 5.49 -12.28
C ALA A 482 -29.95 6.65 -11.53
N ALA A 483 -30.09 6.51 -10.21
CA ALA A 483 -30.52 7.60 -9.34
C ALA A 483 -29.81 7.53 -7.99
N ARG A 484 -29.58 8.70 -7.39
CA ARG A 484 -28.96 8.91 -6.10
C ARG A 484 -29.87 9.79 -5.23
N LYS A 485 -30.22 9.29 -4.04
CA LYS A 485 -31.07 9.98 -3.07
C LYS A 485 -30.23 10.88 -2.15
N ALA A 486 -30.92 11.74 -1.39
CA ALA A 486 -30.29 12.67 -0.45
C ALA A 486 -29.59 11.97 0.73
N ASP A 487 -30.04 10.77 1.10
CA ASP A 487 -29.41 9.91 2.12
C ASP A 487 -28.17 9.16 1.60
N SER A 488 -27.69 9.50 0.40
CA SER A 488 -26.60 8.84 -0.33
C SER A 488 -26.88 7.42 -0.80
N SER A 489 -28.08 6.86 -0.58
CA SER A 489 -28.48 5.62 -1.23
C SER A 489 -28.64 5.83 -2.73
N ALA A 490 -28.43 4.78 -3.52
CA ALA A 490 -28.51 4.86 -4.97
C ALA A 490 -28.93 3.53 -5.59
N PHE A 491 -29.38 3.59 -6.84
CA PHE A 491 -29.53 2.40 -7.67
C PHE A 491 -28.95 2.64 -9.05
N ILE A 492 -28.47 1.56 -9.67
CA ILE A 492 -28.11 1.51 -11.09
C ILE A 492 -28.80 0.29 -11.68
N GLN A 493 -29.64 0.51 -12.68
CA GLN A 493 -30.32 -0.54 -13.44
C GLN A 493 -29.77 -0.54 -14.85
N THR A 494 -29.37 -1.70 -15.33
CA THR A 494 -28.98 -1.92 -16.72
C THR A 494 -30.04 -2.74 -17.41
N TYR A 495 -30.26 -2.46 -18.69
CA TYR A 495 -31.33 -3.04 -19.48
C TYR A 495 -30.76 -3.66 -20.75
N SER A 496 -31.39 -4.73 -21.22
CA SER A 496 -31.03 -5.45 -22.44
C SER A 496 -31.61 -4.81 -23.71
N ASP A 497 -32.29 -3.67 -23.57
CA ASP A 497 -32.83 -2.85 -24.67
C ASP A 497 -32.41 -1.38 -24.55
N LEU A 498 -32.74 -0.58 -25.58
CA LEU A 498 -32.42 0.85 -25.69
C LEU A 498 -33.44 1.79 -25.03
N THR A 499 -34.54 1.27 -24.50
CA THR A 499 -35.69 2.04 -23.98
C THR A 499 -35.88 1.89 -22.47
N CYS A 500 -34.98 1.20 -21.78
CA CYS A 500 -35.02 0.91 -20.35
C CYS A 500 -36.31 0.17 -19.93
N THR A 501 -36.74 -0.80 -20.74
CA THR A 501 -37.97 -1.57 -20.52
C THR A 501 -37.69 -2.97 -19.96
N ASN A 502 -36.70 -3.68 -20.51
CA ASN A 502 -36.33 -5.04 -20.15
C ASN A 502 -35.14 -5.03 -19.20
N LEU A 503 -35.44 -5.15 -17.91
CA LEU A 503 -34.43 -5.13 -16.85
C LEU A 503 -33.46 -6.29 -17.03
N GLY A 504 -32.17 -5.98 -17.11
CA GLY A 504 -31.07 -6.94 -17.16
C GLY A 504 -30.49 -7.19 -15.78
N SER A 505 -29.80 -6.20 -15.22
CA SER A 505 -29.21 -6.29 -13.87
C SER A 505 -29.42 -5.01 -13.07
N SER A 506 -29.42 -5.14 -11.74
CA SER A 506 -29.61 -4.02 -10.82
C SER A 506 -28.55 -4.02 -9.73
N ILE A 507 -28.00 -2.85 -9.46
CA ILE A 507 -27.13 -2.53 -8.34
C ILE A 507 -27.92 -1.65 -7.40
N SER A 508 -28.06 -2.07 -6.15
CA SER A 508 -28.64 -1.27 -5.08
C SER A 508 -27.54 -0.89 -4.10
N ILE A 509 -27.48 0.38 -3.71
CA ILE A 509 -26.50 0.94 -2.79
C ILE A 509 -27.27 1.45 -1.58
N SER A 510 -26.97 0.91 -0.41
CA SER A 510 -27.58 1.36 0.85
C SER A 510 -27.09 2.78 1.22
N ALA A 511 -27.87 3.49 2.03
CA ALA A 511 -27.47 4.81 2.54
C ALA A 511 -26.12 4.75 3.29
N ALA A 512 -25.90 3.69 4.07
CA ALA A 512 -24.64 3.47 4.79
C ALA A 512 -23.46 3.32 3.82
N ALA A 513 -23.57 2.42 2.83
CA ALA A 513 -22.51 2.16 1.86
C ALA A 513 -22.18 3.39 1.01
N GLY A 514 -23.21 4.14 0.58
CA GLY A 514 -23.04 5.35 -0.23
C GLY A 514 -22.48 6.56 0.51
N ALA A 515 -22.59 6.61 1.85
CA ALA A 515 -22.10 7.70 2.68
C ALA A 515 -20.68 7.46 3.21
N SER A 516 -20.35 6.21 3.55
CA SER A 516 -19.09 5.86 4.20
C SER A 516 -17.91 5.72 3.23
N ASN A 517 -18.18 5.60 1.93
CA ASN A 517 -17.19 5.20 0.92
C ASN A 517 -16.45 3.89 1.29
N THR A 518 -17.05 3.07 2.16
CA THR A 518 -16.44 1.82 2.63
C THR A 518 -16.74 0.69 1.67
N CYS A 519 -15.93 -0.36 1.75
CA CYS A 519 -16.21 -1.58 1.02
C CYS A 519 -17.50 -2.24 1.52
N ASP A 520 -18.37 -2.61 0.58
CA ASP A 520 -19.52 -3.48 0.79
C ASP A 520 -19.33 -4.73 -0.08
N SER A 521 -19.01 -5.86 0.56
CA SER A 521 -18.51 -7.10 -0.07
C SER A 521 -17.30 -6.85 -0.97
N ASP A 522 -17.49 -6.63 -2.27
CA ASP A 522 -16.42 -6.40 -3.25
C ASP A 522 -16.66 -5.13 -4.07
N ARG A 523 -17.40 -4.18 -3.49
CA ARG A 523 -17.80 -2.94 -4.15
C ARG A 523 -17.63 -1.73 -3.24
N LYS A 524 -17.14 -0.62 -3.79
CA LYS A 524 -17.30 0.71 -3.19
C LYS A 524 -18.19 1.54 -4.09
N ALA A 525 -19.12 2.29 -3.51
CA ALA A 525 -19.96 3.21 -4.25
C ALA A 525 -20.07 4.54 -3.53
N TYR A 526 -19.98 5.62 -4.29
CA TYR A 526 -20.03 6.99 -3.78
C TYR A 526 -20.41 7.95 -4.90
N GLY A 527 -20.73 9.20 -4.60
CA GLY A 527 -21.17 10.12 -5.64
C GLY A 527 -21.52 11.52 -5.13
N GLY A 528 -21.96 12.36 -6.05
CA GLY A 528 -22.32 13.74 -5.78
C GLY A 528 -23.75 14.07 -6.18
N ASN A 529 -24.29 15.13 -5.58
CA ASN A 529 -25.62 15.70 -5.82
C ASN A 529 -26.78 14.69 -5.63
N THR A 530 -28.01 15.12 -5.87
CA THR A 530 -29.22 14.31 -5.65
C THR A 530 -30.09 14.34 -6.91
N THR A 531 -30.62 13.18 -7.29
CA THR A 531 -31.56 13.07 -8.40
C THR A 531 -32.80 13.91 -8.13
N PRO A 532 -33.18 14.82 -9.04
CA PRO A 532 -34.47 15.50 -8.95
C PRO A 532 -35.60 14.47 -9.01
N PHE A 533 -36.58 14.55 -8.11
CA PHE A 533 -37.81 13.77 -8.24
C PHE A 533 -38.60 14.28 -9.44
N PHE A 534 -38.93 13.38 -10.36
CA PHE A 534 -39.85 13.68 -11.45
C PHE A 534 -41.28 13.36 -11.04
N LEU A 535 -42.18 14.22 -11.50
CA LEU A 535 -43.56 14.24 -11.09
C LEU A 535 -44.45 14.13 -12.33
N THR A 536 -45.36 13.15 -12.31
CA THR A 536 -46.40 13.00 -13.33
C THR A 536 -47.71 13.50 -12.75
N SER A 537 -48.22 14.61 -13.29
CA SER A 537 -49.46 15.25 -12.86
C SER A 537 -50.62 14.84 -13.75
N THR A 538 -51.64 14.22 -13.17
CA THR A 538 -52.94 13.97 -13.79
C THR A 538 -53.89 15.11 -13.41
N MET A 539 -54.21 15.95 -14.40
CA MET A 539 -55.10 17.10 -14.29
C MET A 539 -56.53 16.66 -14.62
N ASN A 540 -57.45 16.81 -13.67
CA ASN A 540 -58.87 16.52 -13.86
C ASN A 540 -59.65 17.81 -14.07
N TYR A 541 -60.53 17.81 -15.06
CA TYR A 541 -61.40 18.93 -15.42
C TYR A 541 -62.85 18.50 -15.33
N ASP A 542 -63.53 18.93 -14.26
CA ASP A 542 -64.98 18.73 -14.08
C ASP A 542 -65.78 19.84 -14.80
N THR A 543 -65.67 19.85 -16.13
CA THR A 543 -66.38 20.82 -16.98
C THR A 543 -67.07 20.10 -18.13
N LEU A 544 -68.10 20.74 -18.71
CA LEU A 544 -68.86 20.18 -19.83
C LEU A 544 -68.11 20.23 -21.17
N ALA A 545 -66.94 20.87 -21.23
CA ALA A 545 -66.13 21.02 -22.45
C ALA A 545 -64.81 20.25 -22.35
N ASN A 546 -64.43 19.55 -23.42
CA ASN A 546 -63.15 18.86 -23.53
C ASN A 546 -62.02 19.86 -23.88
N SER A 547 -61.66 20.74 -22.94
CA SER A 547 -60.61 21.76 -23.15
C SER A 547 -59.53 21.70 -22.07
N CYS A 548 -58.58 20.77 -22.21
CA CYS A 548 -57.41 20.65 -21.34
C CYS A 548 -56.43 21.83 -21.42
N SER A 549 -56.65 22.77 -22.34
CA SER A 549 -55.73 23.86 -22.65
C SER A 549 -56.20 25.23 -22.16
N SER A 550 -57.41 25.35 -21.60
CA SER A 550 -58.01 26.66 -21.29
C SER A 550 -58.91 26.72 -20.03
N GLY A 551 -59.14 25.60 -19.34
CA GLY A 551 -59.90 25.57 -18.09
C GLY A 551 -59.00 25.43 -16.85
N ALA A 552 -59.44 25.93 -15.70
CA ALA A 552 -58.80 25.58 -14.42
C ALA A 552 -59.15 24.13 -14.06
N PRO A 553 -58.16 23.30 -13.66
CA PRO A 553 -58.44 21.94 -13.21
C PRO A 553 -59.29 21.97 -11.93
N SER A 554 -60.19 21.01 -11.79
CA SER A 554 -60.90 20.79 -10.54
C SER A 554 -60.05 19.97 -9.57
N PHE A 555 -59.23 19.03 -10.04
CA PHE A 555 -58.38 18.22 -9.17
C PHE A 555 -57.08 17.86 -9.88
N VAL A 556 -55.98 17.78 -9.14
CA VAL A 556 -54.71 17.28 -9.68
C VAL A 556 -54.17 16.20 -8.75
N SER A 557 -53.90 15.02 -9.30
CA SER A 557 -53.13 13.98 -8.61
C SER A 557 -51.74 13.92 -9.24
N ILE A 558 -50.71 14.06 -8.43
CA ILE A 558 -49.32 14.02 -8.86
C ILE A 558 -48.66 12.82 -8.19
N THR A 559 -48.07 11.95 -9.00
CA THR A 559 -47.32 10.79 -8.52
C THR A 559 -45.84 11.00 -8.76
N VAL A 560 -45.01 10.47 -7.86
CA VAL A 560 -43.56 10.39 -8.07
C VAL A 560 -43.30 9.25 -9.05
N GLY A 561 -42.64 9.55 -10.17
CA GLY A 561 -42.40 8.59 -11.25
C GLY A 561 -41.10 8.83 -11.99
N ASN A 562 -40.83 8.01 -13.00
CA ASN A 562 -39.67 8.18 -13.89
C ASN A 562 -39.99 9.21 -14.98
N PHE A 563 -39.05 10.12 -15.27
CA PHE A 563 -39.22 11.19 -16.26
C PHE A 563 -39.69 10.68 -17.64
N ASP A 564 -39.12 9.56 -18.10
CA ASP A 564 -39.33 9.06 -19.47
C ASP A 564 -40.73 8.48 -19.71
N ASN A 565 -41.46 8.13 -18.64
CA ASN A 565 -42.81 7.59 -18.75
C ASN A 565 -43.88 8.68 -18.76
N CYS A 566 -43.49 9.95 -18.59
CA CYS A 566 -44.42 11.05 -18.62
C CYS A 566 -44.54 11.62 -20.04
N ALA A 567 -45.66 11.32 -20.70
CA ALA A 567 -46.04 11.94 -21.96
C ALA A 567 -47.12 13.00 -21.69
N ALA A 568 -46.77 14.28 -21.82
CA ALA A 568 -47.75 15.35 -21.67
C ALA A 568 -48.81 15.26 -22.78
N THR A 569 -50.09 15.36 -22.41
CA THR A 569 -51.19 15.28 -23.37
C THR A 569 -51.52 16.67 -23.89
N SER A 570 -51.69 16.82 -25.21
CA SER A 570 -52.16 18.07 -25.83
C SER A 570 -53.69 18.20 -25.85
N SER A 571 -54.43 17.15 -25.55
CA SER A 571 -55.91 17.09 -25.50
C SER A 571 -56.36 16.18 -24.36
N CYS A 572 -57.55 16.42 -23.76
CA CYS A 572 -58.00 15.52 -22.69
C CYS A 572 -58.48 14.18 -23.23
N SER A 573 -58.31 13.15 -22.41
CA SER A 573 -59.00 11.87 -22.53
C SER A 573 -60.34 11.88 -21.78
N GLY A 574 -61.28 11.05 -22.24
CA GLY A 574 -62.59 10.86 -21.63
C GLY A 574 -63.74 11.19 -22.59
N SER A 575 -64.85 10.45 -22.47
CA SER A 575 -66.08 10.70 -23.25
C SER A 575 -67.07 11.60 -22.51
N SER A 576 -66.84 11.85 -21.21
CA SER A 576 -67.64 12.72 -20.34
C SER A 576 -66.80 13.20 -19.16
N ALA A 577 -67.26 14.27 -18.49
CA ALA A 577 -66.60 14.81 -17.30
C ALA A 577 -66.52 13.78 -16.15
N PRO A 578 -65.41 13.72 -15.40
CA PRO A 578 -64.23 14.58 -15.53
C PRO A 578 -63.31 14.16 -16.68
N TYR A 579 -62.88 15.14 -17.48
CA TYR A 579 -61.85 14.95 -18.51
C TYR A 579 -60.46 14.96 -17.85
N THR A 580 -59.52 14.16 -18.37
CA THR A 580 -58.18 14.04 -17.80
C THR A 580 -57.08 14.42 -18.79
N GLY A 581 -56.05 15.12 -18.30
CA GLY A 581 -54.83 15.41 -19.06
C GLY A 581 -53.59 15.14 -18.21
N THR A 582 -52.46 14.87 -18.86
CA THR A 582 -51.18 14.60 -18.22
C THR A 582 -50.23 15.78 -18.41
N LYS A 583 -49.56 16.21 -17.34
CA LYS A 583 -48.46 17.18 -17.36
C LYS A 583 -47.25 16.61 -16.63
N CYS A 584 -46.06 16.90 -17.15
CA CYS A 584 -44.79 16.43 -16.60
C CYS A 584 -44.08 17.59 -15.91
N SER A 585 -43.67 17.38 -14.66
CA SER A 585 -43.01 18.40 -13.84
C SER A 585 -41.93 17.78 -12.96
N SER A 586 -41.26 18.61 -12.15
CA SER A 586 -40.33 18.17 -11.11
C SER A 586 -40.74 18.74 -9.75
N VAL A 587 -40.14 18.22 -8.67
CA VAL A 587 -40.33 18.82 -7.33
C VAL A 587 -39.91 20.30 -7.28
N SER A 588 -39.03 20.75 -8.19
CA SER A 588 -38.66 22.18 -8.29
C SER A 588 -39.62 23.04 -9.13
N SER A 589 -40.40 22.46 -10.06
CA SER A 589 -41.29 23.22 -10.95
C SER A 589 -42.78 23.12 -10.60
N TYR A 590 -43.21 22.04 -9.96
CA TYR A 590 -44.63 21.70 -9.89
C TYR A 590 -45.51 22.78 -9.23
N LYS A 591 -44.98 23.50 -8.21
CA LYS A 591 -45.73 24.59 -7.57
C LYS A 591 -46.04 25.74 -8.54
N ASN A 592 -45.07 26.10 -9.39
CA ASN A 592 -45.26 27.11 -10.43
C ASN A 592 -46.19 26.61 -11.54
N ASP A 593 -46.08 25.32 -11.88
CA ASP A 593 -46.96 24.66 -12.85
C ASP A 593 -48.42 24.67 -12.39
N LEU A 594 -48.65 24.40 -11.09
CA LEU A 594 -49.97 24.44 -10.47
C LEU A 594 -50.51 25.87 -10.38
N ALA A 595 -49.69 26.83 -9.95
CA ALA A 595 -50.10 28.24 -9.89
C ALA A 595 -50.57 28.75 -11.27
N THR A 596 -49.86 28.34 -12.33
CA THR A 596 -50.25 28.67 -13.71
C THR A 596 -51.55 27.98 -14.10
N ALA A 597 -51.72 26.70 -13.76
CA ALA A 597 -52.91 25.93 -14.14
C ALA A 597 -54.19 26.39 -13.43
N PHE A 598 -54.11 26.72 -12.14
CA PHE A 598 -55.26 27.21 -11.37
C PHE A 598 -55.50 28.71 -11.55
N GLY A 599 -54.49 29.48 -11.98
CA GLY A 599 -54.59 30.92 -12.21
C GLY A 599 -54.99 31.67 -10.94
N VAL A 600 -56.07 32.46 -11.02
CA VAL A 600 -56.58 33.26 -9.88
C VAL A 600 -57.44 32.45 -8.88
N ASN A 601 -57.69 31.18 -9.15
CA ASN A 601 -58.56 30.36 -8.30
C ASN A 601 -57.82 29.90 -7.04
N SER A 602 -58.53 29.84 -5.90
CA SER A 602 -57.97 29.26 -4.68
C SER A 602 -57.88 27.75 -4.77
N TYR A 603 -56.76 27.18 -4.37
CA TYR A 603 -56.56 25.72 -4.31
C TYR A 603 -55.78 25.30 -3.05
N VAL A 604 -55.80 24.00 -2.76
CA VAL A 604 -55.12 23.40 -1.59
C VAL A 604 -54.22 22.29 -2.09
N ILE A 605 -52.91 22.37 -1.79
CA ILE A 605 -51.94 21.31 -2.07
C ILE A 605 -51.76 20.45 -0.81
N VAL A 606 -51.86 19.14 -0.96
CA VAL A 606 -51.61 18.13 0.08
C VAL A 606 -50.51 17.19 -0.41
N GLU A 607 -49.31 17.32 0.14
CA GLU A 607 -48.22 16.35 -0.06
C GLU A 607 -48.33 15.23 0.97
N LYS A 608 -48.31 13.97 0.51
CA LYS A 608 -48.25 12.78 1.35
C LYS A 608 -46.90 12.13 1.24
N TYR A 609 -46.43 11.58 2.35
CA TYR A 609 -45.17 10.86 2.44
C TYR A 609 -45.41 9.43 2.93
N SER A 610 -44.47 8.53 2.68
CA SER A 610 -44.53 7.18 3.25
C SER A 610 -44.59 7.23 4.77
N ALA A 611 -45.33 6.32 5.38
CA ALA A 611 -45.57 6.32 6.82
C ALA A 611 -44.25 6.25 7.62
N GLY A 612 -44.16 7.05 8.68
CA GLY A 612 -43.02 7.12 9.60
C GLY A 612 -41.83 7.93 9.07
N GLN A 613 -41.95 8.62 7.94
CA GLN A 613 -40.83 9.29 7.28
C GLN A 613 -40.73 10.79 7.59
N SER A 614 -41.62 11.34 8.41
CA SER A 614 -41.58 12.73 8.89
C SER A 614 -41.41 13.75 7.76
N CYS A 615 -41.99 13.46 6.60
CA CYS A 615 -41.88 14.23 5.36
C CYS A 615 -40.46 14.48 4.84
N ALA A 616 -39.56 13.52 5.02
CA ALA A 616 -38.29 13.49 4.30
C ALA A 616 -38.56 13.48 2.78
N ALA A 617 -37.95 14.41 2.04
CA ALA A 617 -38.19 14.61 0.61
C ALA A 617 -38.03 13.33 -0.23
N GLY A 618 -37.16 12.41 0.22
CA GLY A 618 -36.93 11.09 -0.38
C GLY A 618 -38.09 10.11 -0.36
N TYR A 619 -39.14 10.42 0.39
CA TYR A 619 -40.28 9.55 0.66
C TYR A 619 -41.62 10.21 0.32
N LEU A 620 -41.60 11.27 -0.49
CA LEU A 620 -42.81 11.82 -1.08
C LEU A 620 -43.50 10.73 -1.90
N SER A 621 -44.75 10.40 -1.58
CA SER A 621 -45.51 9.31 -2.21
C SER A 621 -46.52 9.83 -3.22
N GLU A 622 -47.19 10.94 -2.91
CA GLU A 622 -48.26 11.52 -3.71
C GLU A 622 -48.42 13.02 -3.38
N ILE A 623 -48.79 13.84 -4.36
CA ILE A 623 -49.28 15.20 -4.12
C ILE A 623 -50.70 15.30 -4.68
N LEU A 624 -51.65 15.74 -3.86
CA LEU A 624 -53.03 15.98 -4.25
C LEU A 624 -53.33 17.47 -4.22
N VAL A 625 -54.01 17.98 -5.24
CA VAL A 625 -54.37 19.39 -5.34
C VAL A 625 -55.85 19.53 -5.61
N TYR A 626 -56.52 20.32 -4.79
CA TYR A 626 -57.97 20.49 -4.81
C TYR A 626 -58.33 21.94 -5.11
N LEU A 627 -59.21 22.18 -6.08
CA LEU A 627 -59.88 23.46 -6.27
C LEU A 627 -60.74 23.78 -5.04
N ALA A 628 -60.50 24.91 -4.39
CA ALA A 628 -61.03 25.21 -3.06
C ALA A 628 -62.10 26.33 -3.07
N ASP A 629 -63.11 26.17 -3.92
CA ASP A 629 -64.21 27.14 -4.13
C ASP A 629 -65.49 26.81 -3.34
N GLY A 630 -65.47 25.76 -2.50
CA GLY A 630 -66.61 25.30 -1.70
C GLY A 630 -67.66 24.50 -2.47
N LYS A 631 -67.52 24.35 -3.80
CA LYS A 631 -68.45 23.58 -4.63
C LYS A 631 -68.09 22.09 -4.63
N CYS A 632 -69.04 21.28 -5.10
CA CYS A 632 -68.82 19.86 -5.32
C CYS A 632 -68.08 19.65 -6.64
N HIS A 633 -66.98 18.91 -6.61
CA HIS A 633 -66.19 18.56 -7.78
C HIS A 633 -66.00 17.04 -7.86
N LYS A 634 -66.22 16.47 -9.04
CA LYS A 634 -66.00 15.04 -9.31
C LYS A 634 -64.53 14.73 -9.51
N ILE A 635 -64.07 13.67 -8.85
CA ILE A 635 -62.75 13.06 -9.10
C ILE A 635 -62.93 11.90 -10.09
N SER A 636 -64.01 11.14 -9.94
CA SER A 636 -64.41 10.03 -10.81
C SER A 636 -65.93 9.83 -10.77
N GLY A 637 -66.46 8.80 -11.46
CA GLY A 637 -67.87 8.43 -11.36
C GLY A 637 -68.32 7.99 -9.96
N SER A 638 -67.38 7.58 -9.10
CA SER A 638 -67.63 7.06 -7.75
C SER A 638 -66.96 7.86 -6.64
N SER A 639 -66.37 9.02 -6.95
CA SER A 639 -65.73 9.87 -5.94
C SER A 639 -65.80 11.34 -6.28
N SER A 640 -65.99 12.16 -5.26
CA SER A 640 -66.07 13.62 -5.35
C SER A 640 -65.53 14.26 -4.08
N TYR A 641 -65.37 15.58 -4.10
CA TYR A 641 -64.92 16.32 -2.94
C TYR A 641 -65.52 17.73 -2.88
N ARG A 642 -65.50 18.33 -1.69
CA ARG A 642 -65.65 19.77 -1.49
C ARG A 642 -64.44 20.29 -0.74
N ALA A 643 -63.74 21.27 -1.29
CA ALA A 643 -62.65 21.94 -0.58
C ALA A 643 -62.98 23.42 -0.39
N THR A 644 -62.62 23.97 0.76
CA THR A 644 -62.77 25.41 1.05
C THR A 644 -61.47 25.94 1.61
N ARG A 645 -61.07 27.12 1.14
CA ARG A 645 -59.94 27.88 1.69
C ARG A 645 -60.45 29.20 2.27
N LYS A 646 -60.00 29.53 3.47
CA LYS A 646 -60.31 30.80 4.14
C LYS A 646 -59.18 31.81 3.96
N THR A 647 -59.48 33.08 4.22
CA THR A 647 -58.51 34.20 4.15
C THR A 647 -57.39 34.09 5.19
N ASP A 648 -57.65 33.45 6.33
CA ASP A 648 -56.62 33.14 7.35
C ASP A 648 -55.65 32.02 6.90
N GLY A 649 -55.91 31.42 5.73
CA GLY A 649 -55.17 30.34 5.10
C GLY A 649 -55.42 28.95 5.70
N SER A 650 -56.41 28.80 6.59
CA SER A 650 -56.95 27.49 6.92
C SER A 650 -57.73 26.90 5.74
N ALA A 651 -57.76 25.57 5.66
CA ALA A 651 -58.42 24.85 4.58
C ALA A 651 -59.09 23.58 5.07
N THR A 652 -60.16 23.19 4.39
CA THR A 652 -60.82 21.90 4.57
C THR A 652 -60.95 21.19 3.23
N VAL A 653 -60.82 19.87 3.25
CA VAL A 653 -61.14 18.98 2.13
C VAL A 653 -62.04 17.89 2.66
N GLN A 654 -63.30 17.89 2.21
CA GLN A 654 -64.29 16.87 2.51
C GLN A 654 -64.37 15.91 1.32
N PRO A 655 -63.79 14.71 1.40
CA PRO A 655 -63.98 13.67 0.40
C PRO A 655 -65.37 13.03 0.54
N TYR A 656 -65.87 12.49 -0.57
CA TYR A 656 -67.11 11.73 -0.65
C TYR A 656 -66.88 10.45 -1.47
N SER A 657 -67.52 9.36 -1.05
CA SER A 657 -67.44 8.06 -1.72
C SER A 657 -68.47 7.87 -2.83
N ASP A 658 -69.01 8.98 -3.34
CA ASP A 658 -69.87 9.03 -4.53
C ASP A 658 -69.45 10.22 -5.42
N GLY A 659 -69.99 10.30 -6.63
CA GLY A 659 -69.75 11.40 -7.56
C GLY A 659 -70.65 12.63 -7.37
N THR A 660 -71.45 12.73 -6.30
CA THR A 660 -72.47 13.79 -6.13
C THR A 660 -72.35 14.55 -4.80
N CYS A 661 -71.29 14.30 -4.05
CA CYS A 661 -71.05 14.85 -2.72
C CYS A 661 -72.17 14.57 -1.72
N SER A 662 -72.74 13.36 -1.72
CA SER A 662 -73.84 12.98 -0.81
C SER A 662 -73.36 12.10 0.36
N THR A 663 -72.41 11.20 0.10
CA THR A 663 -71.91 10.18 1.03
C THR A 663 -70.58 10.62 1.63
N VAL A 664 -70.64 11.16 2.84
CA VAL A 664 -69.54 11.87 3.50
C VAL A 664 -68.43 10.91 3.94
N GLY A 665 -67.19 11.20 3.54
CA GLY A 665 -65.97 10.56 4.06
C GLY A 665 -65.34 11.31 5.24
N THR A 666 -64.10 10.99 5.59
CA THR A 666 -63.40 11.68 6.68
C THR A 666 -62.93 13.07 6.26
N LEU A 667 -63.35 14.11 6.99
CA LEU A 667 -62.93 15.49 6.77
C LEU A 667 -61.43 15.67 7.03
N PHE A 668 -60.70 16.18 6.04
CA PHE A 668 -59.32 16.62 6.20
C PHE A 668 -59.30 18.13 6.49
N THR A 669 -58.66 18.54 7.59
CA THR A 669 -58.60 19.94 8.01
C THR A 669 -57.15 20.37 8.20
N VAL A 670 -56.81 21.54 7.67
CA VAL A 670 -55.52 22.22 7.87
C VAL A 670 -55.81 23.54 8.59
N THR A 671 -55.29 23.69 9.81
CA THR A 671 -55.39 24.95 10.56
C THR A 671 -54.48 26.02 9.95
N ALA A 672 -54.76 27.29 10.28
CA ALA A 672 -53.90 28.39 9.83
C ALA A 672 -52.43 28.18 10.24
N THR A 673 -52.19 27.72 11.47
CA THR A 673 -50.84 27.44 12.00
C THR A 673 -50.14 26.31 11.24
N GLN A 674 -50.83 25.19 10.99
CA GLN A 674 -50.28 24.07 10.21
C GLN A 674 -49.93 24.47 8.77
N ALA A 675 -50.75 25.32 8.15
CA ALA A 675 -50.52 25.82 6.79
C ALA A 675 -49.32 26.78 6.68
N THR A 676 -48.88 27.40 7.79
CA THR A 676 -47.68 28.25 7.83
C THR A 676 -46.42 27.50 8.27
N SER A 677 -46.56 26.53 9.17
CA SER A 677 -45.41 25.81 9.74
C SER A 677 -44.80 24.78 8.77
N ASN A 678 -45.59 24.26 7.83
CA ASN A 678 -45.19 23.16 6.92
C ASN A 678 -44.54 21.97 7.66
N SER A 679 -44.96 21.74 8.91
CA SER A 679 -44.37 20.74 9.81
C SER A 679 -45.08 19.40 9.68
N CYS A 680 -44.28 18.32 9.71
CA CYS A 680 -44.79 16.94 9.71
C CYS A 680 -44.69 16.24 11.06
N ALA A 681 -44.44 17.01 12.12
CA ALA A 681 -44.51 16.51 13.47
C ALA A 681 -45.98 16.21 13.83
N ALA A 682 -46.21 15.08 14.52
CA ALA A 682 -47.50 14.77 15.15
C ALA A 682 -47.72 15.64 16.40
N ASN A 683 -47.72 16.97 16.24
CA ASN A 683 -47.97 17.95 17.28
C ASN A 683 -49.03 18.97 16.83
N ALA A 684 -49.42 19.89 17.70
CA ALA A 684 -50.45 20.89 17.41
C ALA A 684 -50.16 21.77 16.17
N ASN A 685 -48.91 21.77 15.69
CA ASN A 685 -48.44 22.61 14.59
C ASN A 685 -48.11 21.81 13.33
N GLY A 686 -48.33 20.48 13.28
CA GLY A 686 -48.03 19.65 12.11
C GLY A 686 -49.08 18.58 11.81
N ILE A 687 -48.94 17.91 10.67
CA ILE A 687 -49.75 16.74 10.28
C ILE A 687 -48.76 15.60 10.00
N LEU A 688 -48.93 14.46 10.68
CA LEU A 688 -48.00 13.34 10.54
C LEU A 688 -47.89 12.91 9.06
N ASP A 689 -46.66 12.85 8.55
CA ASP A 689 -46.33 12.43 7.18
C ASP A 689 -47.09 13.16 6.06
N THR A 690 -47.65 14.35 6.35
CA THR A 690 -48.45 15.13 5.39
C THR A 690 -48.13 16.62 5.51
N LYS A 691 -47.95 17.31 4.38
CA LYS A 691 -47.88 18.79 4.34
C LYS A 691 -49.06 19.37 3.58
N GLY A 692 -49.73 20.36 4.18
CA GLY A 692 -50.73 21.18 3.51
C GLY A 692 -50.18 22.58 3.22
N PHE A 693 -50.10 22.99 1.95
CA PHE A 693 -49.57 24.31 1.57
C PHE A 693 -50.66 25.33 1.26
N ARG A 694 -50.31 26.60 1.50
CA ARG A 694 -50.96 27.78 0.93
C ARG A 694 -50.28 28.14 -0.38
N CYS A 695 -51.03 28.25 -1.47
CA CYS A 695 -50.60 28.95 -2.68
C CYS A 695 -51.76 29.80 -3.18
#